data_AF-A0A3M7S3D0-F1
#
_entry.id   AF-A0A3M7S3D0-F1
#
_cell.length_a   1.000
_cell.length_b   1.000
_cell.length_c   1.000
_cell.angle_alpha   90.00
_cell.angle_beta   90.00
_cell.angle_gamma   90.00
#
_symmetry.space_group_name_H-M   'P 1'
#
loop_
_entity.id
_entity.type
_entity.pdbx_description
1 polymer ?
#
loop_
_entity_poly.entity_id
_entity_poly.type
_entity_poly.pdbx_seq_one_letter_code
_entity_poly.pdbx_strand_id
1 'polypeptide(L)'
;MNIKFLNQGSKFSWFSIKFSVGSSVFYLFLIDSSQSCGISTHIEIAHRAASHYDHIFDQNLSAKKLIEKYQSAFQAGNPYPDSYYPSICKKGVLADVSEDTHWVPFLNATIRYIQKTYQRPFNEDAQRLIVFTLGYISHQMADVTWHSLGVVQGFLSSMGFVNFHGSFSEAHSVGDFGGDVVNQFELNTKYISDLGEWYVPYNDLYNIYKDLYGTEKITKSEIIECSSLLFLGRLGEQIAVSLLYADYFKKSSFMVDRLNDFFLGGIDDMATWTQISWNKFFFMLENGIDKCKLDHNIMFINCNQTREEKSNAKKLEYKSVEPHYELNNLDSSHYQAEITQQGVYLRSTLKYKQHFKFRLGKWLYQEADSTYYVRNDNAQLGWSMATGDLDQDGNDDLVIGAPVFSELNSYQNGAVFAVTSANKSIPFEELNLEEKASFVIKPPSDAVSSRFGHSVTILDINSDGFNDIVGRVYIYFGDKSLSYKAPNVTIYCHKFKYCNLGWKISSGDVNLDGKADLIISSPFAATCDDQCGFVSVLLNRNKLNSQIEITDSDWFLTGKMAYEWFGFSAKAKYGYLSVGAPQSRKCYRSDCQISDQDIQSAGRVYVYKYPSQKPVMVLNGEKEWAQFGYDFDMSFQEKNLVMAVSSITEDTKLQNGTSFELNRAGRE
;
A
#
# COMPACT_ATOMS: atom_id res chain seq x y z
N MET A 1 15.35 4.29 -41.78
CA MET A 1 16.34 3.54 -40.97
C MET A 1 17.59 3.36 -41.83
N ASN A 2 18.73 3.97 -41.49
CA ASN A 2 20.01 3.73 -42.20
C ASN A 2 21.06 3.41 -41.13
N ILE A 3 21.35 2.13 -40.94
CA ILE A 3 22.44 1.66 -40.09
C ILE A 3 23.70 1.68 -40.96
N LYS A 4 24.60 2.64 -40.71
CA LYS A 4 25.94 2.61 -41.34
C LYS A 4 26.89 1.83 -40.44
N PHE A 5 27.37 0.70 -40.94
CA PHE A 5 28.47 -0.05 -40.34
C PHE A 5 29.78 0.70 -40.59
N LEU A 6 30.43 1.16 -39.52
CA LEU A 6 31.83 1.55 -39.56
C LEU A 6 32.66 0.39 -39.00
N ASN A 7 33.38 -0.27 -39.91
CA ASN A 7 34.26 -1.37 -39.60
C ASN A 7 35.62 -0.81 -39.15
N GLN A 8 35.93 -0.84 -37.86
CA GLN A 8 37.31 -0.80 -37.37
C GLN A 8 37.44 -1.70 -36.12
N GLY A 9 38.42 -2.59 -36.18
CA GLY A 9 38.64 -3.65 -35.20
C GLY A 9 39.16 -3.13 -33.87
N SER A 10 38.42 -3.43 -32.80
CA SER A 10 38.88 -3.93 -31.50
C SER A 10 37.64 -4.04 -30.61
N LYS A 11 37.67 -4.97 -29.65
CA LYS A 11 36.53 -5.37 -28.81
C LYS A 11 35.87 -4.15 -28.14
N PHE A 12 34.53 -4.16 -28.08
CA PHE A 12 33.59 -3.12 -27.61
C PHE A 12 33.11 -2.13 -28.70
N SER A 13 31.88 -2.33 -29.16
CA SER A 13 31.16 -1.41 -30.06
C SER A 13 30.20 -0.53 -29.24
N TRP A 14 30.49 0.76 -29.18
CA TRP A 14 29.58 1.78 -28.65
C TRP A 14 28.58 2.19 -29.74
N PHE A 15 27.28 2.09 -29.48
CA PHE A 15 26.24 2.53 -30.41
C PHE A 15 25.58 3.82 -29.92
N SER A 16 25.42 4.79 -30.82
CA SER A 16 24.55 5.95 -30.62
C SER A 16 23.31 5.77 -31.49
N ILE A 17 22.16 5.52 -30.87
CA ILE A 17 20.87 5.51 -31.55
C ILE A 17 20.42 6.97 -31.65
N LYS A 18 20.57 7.58 -32.83
CA LYS A 18 20.02 8.91 -33.10
C LYS A 18 18.53 8.78 -33.44
N PHE A 19 17.68 9.22 -32.54
CA PHE A 19 16.27 9.47 -32.85
C PHE A 19 16.14 10.77 -33.63
N SER A 20 15.43 10.73 -34.76
CA SER A 20 14.89 11.92 -35.41
C SER A 20 13.52 12.19 -34.79
N VAL A 21 13.50 12.64 -33.54
CA VAL A 21 12.26 13.03 -32.86
C VAL A 21 12.51 14.40 -32.25
N GLY A 22 11.83 15.41 -32.79
CA GLY A 22 11.84 16.74 -32.18
C GLY A 22 11.25 16.69 -30.77
N SER A 23 11.89 17.39 -29.85
CA SER A 23 11.45 18.01 -28.58
C SER A 23 10.32 17.45 -27.69
N SER A 24 9.65 16.34 -27.96
CA SER A 24 8.32 16.05 -27.38
C SER A 24 8.12 14.64 -26.77
N VAL A 25 9.18 13.89 -26.48
CA VAL A 25 9.06 12.49 -25.98
C VAL A 25 8.38 12.42 -24.60
N PHE A 26 8.50 13.47 -23.79
CA PHE A 26 7.96 13.47 -22.42
C PHE A 26 6.48 13.93 -22.32
N TYR A 27 6.01 14.73 -23.29
CA TYR A 27 4.58 15.08 -23.41
C TYR A 27 3.68 13.86 -23.67
N LEU A 28 4.18 12.87 -24.41
CA LEU A 28 3.37 11.78 -24.93
C LEU A 28 3.22 10.61 -23.95
N PHE A 29 4.15 10.47 -23.00
CA PHE A 29 3.96 9.55 -21.87
C PHE A 29 2.82 9.97 -20.95
N LEU A 30 2.56 11.28 -20.83
CA LEU A 30 1.39 11.81 -20.09
C LEU A 30 0.08 11.64 -20.87
N ILE A 31 0.14 11.62 -22.21
CA ILE A 31 -1.02 11.46 -23.09
C ILE A 31 -1.54 10.00 -23.08
N ASP A 32 -0.67 9.01 -22.88
CA ASP A 32 -1.03 7.58 -22.77
C ASP A 32 -1.21 7.07 -21.32
N SER A 33 -1.31 7.98 -20.34
CA SER A 33 -1.48 7.66 -18.90
C SER A 33 -2.74 6.88 -18.55
N SER A 34 -3.60 6.56 -19.53
CA SER A 34 -4.75 5.67 -19.36
C SER A 34 -4.43 4.18 -19.51
N GLN A 35 -3.20 3.82 -19.96
CA GLN A 35 -2.78 2.43 -20.14
C GLN A 35 -1.44 2.07 -19.46
N SER A 36 -0.66 3.06 -19.02
CA SER A 36 0.61 2.81 -18.31
C SER A 36 0.45 3.19 -16.84
N CYS A 37 0.70 2.23 -15.96
CA CYS A 37 0.62 2.39 -14.51
C CYS A 37 1.93 2.98 -13.94
N GLY A 38 1.86 3.46 -12.70
CA GLY A 38 2.89 4.29 -12.07
C GLY A 38 4.24 3.58 -11.91
N ILE A 39 5.27 4.04 -12.64
CA ILE A 39 6.59 3.37 -12.69
C ILE A 39 7.24 3.39 -11.32
N SER A 40 7.25 4.54 -10.67
CA SER A 40 7.83 4.71 -9.34
C SER A 40 7.05 3.92 -8.28
N THR A 41 5.73 3.85 -8.41
CA THR A 41 4.84 3.12 -7.52
C THR A 41 5.12 1.62 -7.57
N HIS A 42 5.26 1.02 -8.76
CA HIS A 42 5.61 -0.39 -8.87
C HIS A 42 7.00 -0.71 -8.30
N ILE A 43 7.96 0.20 -8.47
CA ILE A 43 9.29 0.04 -7.88
C ILE A 43 9.22 0.11 -6.34
N GLU A 44 8.41 1.02 -5.78
CA GLU A 44 8.19 1.15 -4.34
C GLU A 44 7.56 -0.10 -3.72
N ILE A 45 6.50 -0.64 -4.34
CA ILE A 45 5.85 -1.88 -3.89
C ILE A 45 6.86 -3.02 -3.81
N ALA A 46 7.64 -3.23 -4.87
CA ALA A 46 8.63 -4.28 -4.92
C ALA A 46 9.80 -4.05 -3.96
N HIS A 47 10.20 -2.80 -3.75
CA HIS A 47 11.22 -2.42 -2.77
C HIS A 47 10.78 -2.77 -1.34
N ARG A 48 9.55 -2.41 -0.96
CA ARG A 48 8.98 -2.80 0.34
C ARG A 48 8.91 -4.31 0.49
N ALA A 49 8.45 -5.02 -0.53
CA ALA A 49 8.42 -6.48 -0.54
C ALA A 49 9.82 -7.10 -0.36
N ALA A 50 10.85 -6.54 -0.99
CA ALA A 50 12.23 -7.05 -0.91
C ALA A 50 12.91 -6.85 0.45
N SER A 51 12.55 -5.79 1.20
CA SER A 51 13.23 -5.39 2.45
C SER A 51 13.35 -6.51 3.49
N HIS A 52 12.29 -7.33 3.61
CA HIS A 52 12.15 -8.41 4.61
C HIS A 52 11.92 -9.78 3.97
N TYR A 53 12.36 -9.99 2.73
CA TYR A 53 12.19 -11.25 2.01
C TYR A 53 13.52 -11.95 1.78
N ASP A 54 13.60 -13.25 2.05
CA ASP A 54 14.67 -14.12 1.59
C ASP A 54 14.18 -15.55 1.37
N HIS A 55 14.35 -16.05 0.14
CA HIS A 55 14.16 -17.46 -0.20
C HIS A 55 15.51 -18.07 -0.54
N ILE A 56 15.82 -19.20 0.08
CA ILE A 56 17.04 -19.95 -0.18
C ILE A 56 16.74 -21.03 -1.21
N PHE A 57 17.36 -20.94 -2.37
CA PHE A 57 17.20 -21.88 -3.47
C PHE A 57 18.55 -22.23 -4.08
N ASP A 58 18.58 -23.24 -4.96
CA ASP A 58 19.73 -23.52 -5.84
C ASP A 58 21.11 -23.52 -5.15
N GLN A 59 21.35 -24.48 -4.26
CA GLN A 59 22.61 -24.62 -3.52
C GLN A 59 22.94 -23.41 -2.62
N ASN A 60 21.98 -22.96 -1.82
CA ASN A 60 22.11 -21.88 -0.83
C ASN A 60 22.21 -20.45 -1.42
N LEU A 61 21.68 -20.25 -2.62
CA LEU A 61 21.51 -18.92 -3.20
C LEU A 61 20.38 -18.19 -2.49
N SER A 62 20.66 -17.00 -1.98
CA SER A 62 19.70 -16.15 -1.28
C SER A 62 19.06 -15.15 -2.25
N ALA A 63 17.74 -15.21 -2.38
CA ALA A 63 16.98 -14.26 -3.20
C ALA A 63 17.24 -12.81 -2.77
N LYS A 64 17.36 -12.56 -1.45
CA LYS A 64 17.69 -11.24 -0.91
C LYS A 64 19.01 -10.71 -1.47
N LYS A 65 20.07 -11.52 -1.36
CA LYS A 65 21.41 -11.15 -1.86
C LYS A 65 21.43 -10.94 -3.37
N LEU A 66 20.62 -11.70 -4.13
CA LEU A 66 20.50 -11.52 -5.57
C LEU A 66 19.79 -10.20 -5.92
N ILE A 67 18.69 -9.87 -5.24
CA ILE A 67 17.99 -8.60 -5.43
C ILE A 67 18.92 -7.42 -5.12
N GLU A 68 19.68 -7.49 -4.02
CA GLU A 68 20.69 -6.49 -3.66
C GLU A 68 21.80 -6.37 -4.73
N LYS A 69 22.29 -7.51 -5.24
CA LYS A 69 23.35 -7.55 -6.27
C LYS A 69 22.87 -7.05 -7.64
N TYR A 70 21.64 -7.36 -8.03
CA TYR A 70 21.09 -7.12 -9.37
C TYR A 70 19.94 -6.10 -9.37
N GLN A 71 20.09 -5.02 -8.60
CA GLN A 71 19.09 -3.93 -8.50
C GLN A 71 18.68 -3.34 -9.85
N SER A 72 19.59 -3.22 -10.81
CA SER A 72 19.27 -2.72 -12.16
C SER A 72 18.33 -3.65 -12.92
N ALA A 73 18.39 -4.97 -12.71
CA ALA A 73 17.43 -5.91 -13.27
C ALA A 73 16.12 -5.92 -12.48
N PHE A 74 16.21 -5.86 -11.15
CA PHE A 74 15.04 -5.83 -10.26
C PHE A 74 14.14 -4.63 -10.55
N GLN A 75 14.70 -3.42 -10.55
CA GLN A 75 13.95 -2.20 -10.80
C GLN A 75 13.40 -2.13 -12.22
N ALA A 76 14.14 -2.61 -13.22
CA ALA A 76 13.67 -2.65 -14.60
C ALA A 76 12.51 -3.62 -14.81
N GLY A 77 12.48 -4.73 -14.06
CA GLY A 77 11.41 -5.71 -14.10
C GLY A 77 10.09 -5.16 -13.58
N ASN A 78 10.10 -4.25 -12.59
CA ASN A 78 8.89 -3.74 -11.95
C ASN A 78 7.90 -3.12 -12.95
N PRO A 79 8.20 -2.05 -13.70
CA PRO A 79 7.25 -1.50 -14.66
C PRO A 79 7.22 -2.26 -16.00
N TYR A 80 7.98 -3.36 -16.14
CA TYR A 80 8.20 -3.98 -17.44
C TYR A 80 6.94 -4.43 -18.17
N PRO A 81 5.90 -4.99 -17.50
CA PRO A 81 4.66 -5.38 -18.20
C PRO A 81 4.01 -4.22 -18.98
N ASP A 82 4.21 -2.97 -18.56
CA ASP A 82 3.71 -1.76 -19.25
C ASP A 82 4.58 -1.30 -20.44
N SER A 83 5.69 -1.96 -20.73
CA SER A 83 6.68 -1.48 -21.71
C SER A 83 6.11 -1.21 -23.11
N TYR A 84 5.02 -1.87 -23.50
CA TYR A 84 4.49 -1.89 -24.86
C TYR A 84 3.13 -1.23 -25.04
N TYR A 85 2.50 -0.74 -23.97
CA TYR A 85 1.28 0.06 -24.06
C TYR A 85 1.47 1.42 -24.73
N PRO A 86 2.51 2.22 -24.40
CA PRO A 86 2.63 3.57 -24.92
C PRO A 86 2.58 3.58 -26.44
N SER A 87 1.71 4.40 -27.02
CA SER A 87 1.56 4.58 -28.47
C SER A 87 2.89 4.99 -29.13
N ILE A 88 3.80 5.61 -28.38
CA ILE A 88 5.15 5.94 -28.85
C ILE A 88 6.03 4.68 -29.07
N CYS A 89 5.78 3.59 -28.36
CA CYS A 89 6.33 2.27 -28.65
C CYS A 89 5.57 1.68 -29.86
N LYS A 90 6.22 1.71 -31.03
CA LYS A 90 5.73 1.06 -32.26
C LYS A 90 4.28 1.41 -32.65
N LYS A 91 3.81 2.62 -32.34
CA LYS A 91 2.44 3.07 -32.67
C LYS A 91 1.35 2.26 -31.94
N GLY A 92 1.64 1.72 -30.76
CA GLY A 92 0.71 0.94 -29.95
C GLY A 92 0.40 -0.46 -30.48
N VAL A 93 1.07 -0.91 -31.55
CA VAL A 93 0.82 -2.22 -32.17
C VAL A 93 1.17 -3.40 -31.25
N LEU A 94 1.96 -3.15 -30.21
CA LEU A 94 2.43 -4.16 -29.26
C LEU A 94 1.64 -4.14 -27.93
N ALA A 95 0.53 -3.41 -27.82
CA ALA A 95 -0.27 -3.35 -26.60
C ALA A 95 -0.72 -4.73 -26.12
N ASP A 96 -1.12 -5.63 -27.03
CA ASP A 96 -1.45 -7.03 -26.70
C ASP A 96 -0.27 -7.79 -26.07
N VAL A 97 0.97 -7.45 -26.44
CA VAL A 97 2.17 -8.07 -25.82
C VAL A 97 2.33 -7.59 -24.40
N SER A 98 2.08 -6.31 -24.12
CA SER A 98 2.01 -5.78 -22.76
C SER A 98 0.92 -6.50 -21.97
N GLU A 99 -0.31 -6.54 -22.46
CA GLU A 99 -1.43 -7.24 -21.82
C GLU A 99 -1.07 -8.70 -21.48
N ASP A 100 -0.56 -9.47 -22.45
CA ASP A 100 -0.15 -10.86 -22.23
C ASP A 100 0.96 -11.00 -21.16
N THR A 101 1.79 -9.97 -20.97
CA THR A 101 2.87 -9.93 -19.96
C THR A 101 2.34 -9.75 -18.53
N HIS A 102 1.11 -9.26 -18.34
CA HIS A 102 0.51 -9.08 -17.01
C HIS A 102 0.02 -10.40 -16.38
N TRP A 103 -0.02 -11.47 -17.17
CA TRP A 103 -0.74 -12.68 -16.78
C TRP A 103 0.15 -13.91 -16.59
N VAL A 104 -0.39 -14.89 -15.86
CA VAL A 104 0.28 -16.15 -15.52
C VAL A 104 0.82 -16.93 -16.72
N PRO A 105 0.23 -16.91 -17.94
CA PRO A 105 0.84 -17.54 -19.11
C PRO A 105 2.28 -17.08 -19.40
N PHE A 106 2.57 -15.78 -19.25
CA PHE A 106 3.93 -15.26 -19.43
C PHE A 106 4.88 -15.71 -18.32
N LEU A 107 4.42 -15.72 -17.06
CA LEU A 107 5.19 -16.26 -15.93
C LEU A 107 5.51 -17.74 -16.13
N ASN A 108 4.55 -18.53 -16.62
CA ASN A 108 4.73 -19.94 -16.92
C ASN A 108 5.76 -20.15 -18.05
N ALA A 109 5.65 -19.40 -19.15
CA ALA A 109 6.64 -19.42 -20.22
C ALA A 109 8.05 -19.08 -19.69
N THR A 110 8.15 -18.09 -18.78
CA THR A 110 9.40 -17.71 -18.14
C THR A 110 10.01 -18.84 -17.30
N ILE A 111 9.21 -19.47 -16.43
CA ILE A 111 9.69 -20.57 -15.56
C ILE A 111 10.18 -21.75 -16.42
N ARG A 112 9.39 -22.14 -17.43
CA ARG A 112 9.76 -23.21 -18.37
C ARG A 112 11.05 -22.88 -19.12
N TYR A 113 11.18 -21.64 -19.59
CA TYR A 113 12.37 -21.18 -20.28
C TYR A 113 13.60 -21.24 -19.36
N ILE A 114 13.51 -20.78 -18.10
CA ILE A 114 14.61 -20.84 -17.14
C ILE A 114 15.04 -22.29 -16.91
N GLN A 115 14.09 -23.19 -16.63
CA GLN A 115 14.35 -24.60 -16.35
C GLN A 115 14.95 -25.36 -17.54
N LYS A 116 14.55 -24.99 -18.76
CA LYS A 116 15.03 -25.60 -20.01
C LYS A 116 16.42 -25.08 -20.42
N THR A 117 16.67 -23.79 -20.22
CA THR A 117 17.83 -23.09 -20.80
C THR A 117 19.03 -23.09 -19.85
N TYR A 118 18.80 -22.98 -18.54
CA TYR A 118 19.87 -22.83 -17.57
C TYR A 118 20.00 -24.06 -16.68
N GLN A 119 21.23 -24.59 -16.63
CA GLN A 119 21.58 -25.66 -15.71
C GLN A 119 21.83 -25.10 -14.31
N ARG A 120 21.51 -25.90 -13.29
CA ARG A 120 21.84 -25.61 -11.89
C ARG A 120 23.29 -26.05 -11.59
N PRO A 121 24.06 -25.28 -10.80
CA PRO A 121 23.68 -23.99 -10.22
C PRO A 121 23.59 -22.89 -11.29
N PHE A 122 22.59 -22.03 -11.14
CA PHE A 122 22.25 -20.96 -12.05
C PHE A 122 23.41 -19.97 -12.18
N ASN A 123 23.82 -19.72 -13.42
CA ASN A 123 24.84 -18.72 -13.73
C ASN A 123 24.32 -17.28 -13.56
N GLU A 124 25.18 -16.28 -13.73
CA GLU A 124 24.78 -14.88 -13.51
C GLU A 124 23.65 -14.40 -14.42
N ASP A 125 23.54 -14.92 -15.64
CA ASP A 125 22.48 -14.54 -16.58
C ASP A 125 21.12 -15.07 -16.11
N ALA A 126 21.07 -16.33 -15.69
CA ALA A 126 19.89 -16.92 -15.04
C ALA A 126 19.50 -16.14 -13.78
N GLN A 127 20.49 -15.77 -12.95
CA GLN A 127 20.25 -14.99 -11.74
C GLN A 127 19.65 -13.61 -12.05
N ARG A 128 20.17 -12.89 -13.07
CA ARG A 128 19.59 -11.61 -13.53
C ARG A 128 18.16 -11.77 -14.02
N LEU A 129 17.88 -12.81 -14.80
CA LEU A 129 16.53 -13.10 -15.30
C LEU A 129 15.56 -13.43 -14.16
N ILE A 130 16.00 -14.21 -13.16
CA ILE A 130 15.20 -14.52 -11.96
C ILE A 130 14.89 -13.22 -11.21
N VAL A 131 15.88 -12.36 -10.97
CA VAL A 131 15.67 -11.08 -10.27
C VAL A 131 14.76 -10.13 -11.06
N PHE A 132 14.93 -10.06 -12.38
CA PHE A 132 14.02 -9.32 -13.27
C PHE A 132 12.58 -9.87 -13.17
N THR A 133 12.44 -11.19 -13.07
CA THR A 133 11.16 -11.87 -12.90
C THR A 133 10.48 -11.54 -11.59
N LEU A 134 11.23 -11.47 -10.48
CA LEU A 134 10.68 -11.01 -9.20
C LEU A 134 10.11 -9.59 -9.30
N GLY A 135 10.75 -8.71 -10.08
CA GLY A 135 10.24 -7.38 -10.34
C GLY A 135 8.88 -7.39 -11.04
N TYR A 136 8.77 -8.04 -12.20
CA TYR A 136 7.48 -8.03 -12.93
C TYR A 136 6.39 -8.81 -12.20
N ILE A 137 6.71 -9.84 -11.39
CA ILE A 137 5.73 -10.51 -10.53
C ILE A 137 5.10 -9.51 -9.54
N SER A 138 5.89 -8.57 -9.01
CA SER A 138 5.37 -7.53 -8.12
C SER A 138 4.34 -6.65 -8.83
N HIS A 139 4.56 -6.35 -10.11
CA HIS A 139 3.64 -5.56 -10.93
C HIS A 139 2.37 -6.33 -11.26
N GLN A 140 2.50 -7.57 -11.76
CA GLN A 140 1.35 -8.45 -11.99
C GLN A 140 0.46 -8.56 -10.74
N MET A 141 1.07 -8.55 -9.55
CA MET A 141 0.33 -8.61 -8.31
C MET A 141 -0.31 -7.27 -7.91
N ALA A 142 0.43 -6.16 -8.07
CA ALA A 142 -0.07 -4.82 -7.77
C ALA A 142 -1.36 -4.50 -8.55
N ASP A 143 -1.36 -4.76 -9.86
CA ASP A 143 -2.49 -4.44 -10.74
C ASP A 143 -3.78 -5.16 -10.35
N VAL A 144 -3.66 -6.39 -9.83
CA VAL A 144 -4.82 -7.18 -9.43
C VAL A 144 -5.60 -6.50 -8.33
N THR A 145 -4.93 -6.05 -7.27
CA THR A 145 -5.61 -5.40 -6.13
C THR A 145 -5.86 -3.91 -6.38
N TRP A 146 -5.05 -3.26 -7.23
CA TRP A 146 -5.26 -1.89 -7.68
C TRP A 146 -6.52 -1.75 -8.55
N HIS A 147 -6.61 -2.51 -9.65
CA HIS A 147 -7.71 -2.46 -10.62
C HIS A 147 -8.89 -3.40 -10.28
N SER A 148 -8.83 -4.13 -9.16
CA SER A 148 -9.89 -5.09 -8.76
C SER A 148 -10.09 -6.25 -9.76
N LEU A 149 -9.00 -6.82 -10.28
CA LEU A 149 -9.05 -7.87 -11.31
C LEU A 149 -9.40 -9.22 -10.68
N GLY A 150 -10.69 -9.56 -10.62
CA GLY A 150 -11.15 -10.82 -10.00
C GLY A 150 -11.27 -10.78 -8.47
N VAL A 151 -11.01 -9.62 -7.86
CA VAL A 151 -11.36 -9.28 -6.48
C VAL A 151 -12.38 -8.14 -6.48
N VAL A 152 -13.18 -8.02 -5.43
CA VAL A 152 -14.04 -6.85 -5.23
C VAL A 152 -13.36 -5.90 -4.24
N GLN A 153 -13.71 -4.61 -4.29
CA GLN A 153 -13.23 -3.61 -3.33
C GLN A 153 -11.73 -3.26 -3.41
N GLY A 154 -11.07 -3.47 -4.55
CA GLY A 154 -9.71 -2.98 -4.76
C GLY A 154 -9.63 -1.44 -4.78
N PHE A 155 -8.41 -0.92 -4.90
CA PHE A 155 -8.10 0.50 -4.69
C PHE A 155 -8.93 1.43 -5.59
N LEU A 156 -8.83 1.28 -6.91
CA LEU A 156 -9.51 2.17 -7.87
C LEU A 156 -11.03 2.04 -7.83
N SER A 157 -11.54 0.83 -7.62
CA SER A 157 -12.99 0.62 -7.47
C SER A 157 -13.53 1.36 -6.25
N SER A 158 -12.82 1.25 -5.11
CA SER A 158 -13.21 1.95 -3.88
C SER A 158 -13.09 3.47 -4.06
N MET A 159 -11.99 3.94 -4.67
CA MET A 159 -11.81 5.35 -4.99
C MET A 159 -12.91 5.88 -5.91
N GLY A 160 -13.33 5.11 -6.91
CA GLY A 160 -14.45 5.45 -7.79
C GLY A 160 -15.73 5.73 -7.03
N PHE A 161 -16.09 4.87 -6.08
CA PHE A 161 -17.27 5.07 -5.24
C PHE A 161 -17.15 6.22 -4.24
N VAL A 162 -15.96 6.45 -3.71
CA VAL A 162 -15.73 7.41 -2.62
C VAL A 162 -15.49 8.83 -3.14
N ASN A 163 -14.82 9.01 -4.28
CA ASN A 163 -14.46 10.34 -4.80
C ASN A 163 -15.05 10.67 -6.17
N PHE A 164 -15.48 9.67 -6.95
CA PHE A 164 -15.91 9.88 -8.34
C PHE A 164 -17.32 9.37 -8.63
N HIS A 165 -18.22 9.41 -7.63
CA HIS A 165 -19.64 9.07 -7.81
C HIS A 165 -19.88 7.68 -8.45
N GLY A 166 -18.99 6.72 -8.17
CA GLY A 166 -19.04 5.36 -8.71
C GLY A 166 -18.35 5.18 -10.07
N SER A 167 -17.75 6.24 -10.63
CA SER A 167 -17.04 6.20 -11.90
C SER A 167 -15.66 5.57 -11.73
N PHE A 168 -15.56 4.29 -12.10
CA PHE A 168 -14.26 3.62 -12.17
C PHE A 168 -13.33 4.28 -13.20
N SER A 169 -13.86 4.73 -14.34
CA SER A 169 -13.04 5.31 -15.41
C SER A 169 -12.35 6.61 -14.99
N GLU A 170 -13.05 7.47 -14.23
CA GLU A 170 -12.44 8.70 -13.70
C GLU A 170 -11.43 8.37 -12.61
N ALA A 171 -11.76 7.42 -11.72
CA ALA A 171 -10.84 6.95 -10.70
C ALA A 171 -9.56 6.38 -11.32
N HIS A 172 -9.67 5.56 -12.35
CA HIS A 172 -8.53 5.01 -13.09
C HIS A 172 -7.65 6.10 -13.69
N SER A 173 -8.25 7.10 -14.36
CA SER A 173 -7.48 8.21 -14.96
C SER A 173 -6.72 9.05 -13.93
N VAL A 174 -7.25 9.21 -12.72
CA VAL A 174 -6.57 9.91 -11.62
C VAL A 174 -5.60 8.98 -10.88
N GLY A 175 -5.95 7.71 -10.80
CA GLY A 175 -5.29 6.71 -9.98
C GLY A 175 -3.87 6.40 -10.41
N ASP A 176 -3.74 5.91 -11.64
CA ASP A 176 -2.53 5.26 -12.13
C ASP A 176 -1.33 6.22 -12.13
N PHE A 177 -1.56 7.47 -12.52
CA PHE A 177 -0.55 8.51 -12.44
C PHE A 177 -0.46 9.16 -11.05
N GLY A 178 -1.57 9.23 -10.31
CA GLY A 178 -1.62 9.83 -8.98
C GLY A 178 -0.76 9.10 -7.95
N GLY A 179 -0.62 7.77 -8.07
CA GLY A 179 0.27 6.98 -7.23
C GLY A 179 1.72 7.48 -7.27
N ASP A 180 2.24 7.75 -8.47
CA ASP A 180 3.61 8.25 -8.64
C ASP A 180 3.78 9.68 -8.12
N VAL A 181 2.77 10.52 -8.33
CA VAL A 181 2.75 11.90 -7.81
C VAL A 181 2.85 11.91 -6.29
N VAL A 182 2.03 11.12 -5.61
CA VAL A 182 2.03 11.04 -4.15
C VAL A 182 3.31 10.40 -3.63
N ASN A 183 3.74 9.27 -4.20
CA ASN A 183 4.96 8.58 -3.78
C ASN A 183 6.21 9.45 -3.95
N GLN A 184 6.37 10.15 -5.08
CA GLN A 184 7.53 11.02 -5.31
C GLN A 184 7.52 12.26 -4.41
N PHE A 185 6.36 12.67 -3.89
CA PHE A 185 6.26 13.79 -2.96
C PHE A 185 6.49 13.36 -1.51
N GLU A 186 5.86 12.28 -1.06
CA GLU A 186 5.83 11.86 0.34
C GLU A 186 7.00 10.97 0.74
N LEU A 187 7.53 10.17 -0.19
CA LEU A 187 8.54 9.16 0.11
C LEU A 187 9.95 9.60 -0.27
N ASN A 188 10.93 9.01 0.42
CA ASN A 188 12.34 9.14 0.05
C ASN A 188 12.70 8.14 -1.07
N THR A 189 12.50 8.56 -2.32
CA THR A 189 12.72 7.73 -3.52
C THR A 189 14.17 7.67 -4.01
N LYS A 190 15.16 8.00 -3.14
CA LYS A 190 16.59 8.02 -3.52
C LYS A 190 17.12 6.70 -4.07
N TYR A 191 16.66 5.58 -3.52
CA TYR A 191 17.06 4.25 -4.00
C TYR A 191 16.59 4.00 -5.44
N ILE A 192 15.52 4.68 -5.88
CA ILE A 192 15.13 4.76 -7.28
C ILE A 192 16.11 5.70 -7.97
N SER A 193 16.17 6.99 -7.60
CA SER A 193 16.90 8.05 -8.32
C SER A 193 18.38 7.79 -8.51
N ASP A 194 19.06 7.32 -7.48
CA ASP A 194 20.52 7.25 -7.44
C ASP A 194 21.07 6.07 -8.23
N LEU A 195 20.27 5.01 -8.46
CA LEU A 195 20.68 3.85 -9.24
C LEU A 195 21.10 4.28 -10.65
N GLY A 196 20.31 5.15 -11.28
CA GLY A 196 20.63 5.77 -12.57
C GLY A 196 20.85 4.80 -13.74
N GLU A 197 20.59 3.51 -13.56
CA GLU A 197 20.73 2.45 -14.56
C GLU A 197 19.71 1.32 -14.41
N TRP A 198 19.31 0.72 -15.54
CA TRP A 198 18.46 -0.48 -15.63
C TRP A 198 19.13 -1.55 -16.49
N TYR A 199 18.82 -2.81 -16.20
CA TYR A 199 19.23 -3.96 -17.01
C TYR A 199 18.01 -4.76 -17.49
N VAL A 200 17.89 -4.94 -18.80
CA VAL A 200 16.79 -5.70 -19.41
C VAL A 200 17.36 -6.93 -20.13
N PRO A 201 16.99 -8.18 -19.74
CA PRO A 201 17.48 -9.41 -20.36
C PRO A 201 16.80 -9.69 -21.71
N TYR A 202 16.99 -8.78 -22.68
CA TYR A 202 16.23 -8.78 -23.95
C TYR A 202 16.34 -10.10 -24.73
N ASN A 203 17.46 -10.82 -24.61
CA ASN A 203 17.66 -12.08 -25.32
C ASN A 203 16.77 -13.20 -24.73
N ASP A 204 16.66 -13.26 -23.40
CA ASP A 204 15.76 -14.20 -22.73
C ASP A 204 14.31 -13.85 -22.97
N LEU A 205 13.95 -12.58 -22.81
CA LEU A 205 12.59 -12.09 -23.02
C LEU A 205 12.10 -12.40 -24.44
N TYR A 206 12.95 -12.20 -25.46
CA TYR A 206 12.65 -12.59 -26.83
C TYR A 206 12.31 -14.08 -26.97
N ASN A 207 13.10 -14.97 -26.35
CA ASN A 207 12.86 -16.41 -26.42
C ASN A 207 11.62 -16.81 -25.60
N ILE A 208 11.36 -16.15 -24.47
CA ILE A 208 10.16 -16.37 -23.64
C ILE A 208 8.91 -16.01 -24.44
N TYR A 209 8.86 -14.85 -25.11
CA TYR A 209 7.74 -14.49 -25.98
C TYR A 209 7.60 -15.48 -27.14
N LYS A 210 8.71 -15.87 -27.76
CA LYS A 210 8.69 -16.85 -28.85
C LYS A 210 8.11 -18.20 -28.40
N ASP A 211 8.46 -18.65 -27.20
CA ASP A 211 7.93 -19.87 -26.59
C ASP A 211 6.46 -19.70 -26.19
N LEU A 212 6.06 -18.52 -25.69
CA LEU A 212 4.66 -18.19 -25.35
C LEU A 212 3.73 -18.23 -26.57
N TYR A 213 4.14 -17.60 -27.67
CA TYR A 213 3.30 -17.47 -28.87
C TYR A 213 3.50 -18.62 -29.88
N GLY A 214 4.58 -19.38 -29.78
CA GLY A 214 5.01 -20.35 -30.80
C GLY A 214 5.51 -19.71 -32.11
N THR A 215 5.48 -18.36 -32.20
CA THR A 215 5.91 -17.56 -33.35
C THR A 215 6.61 -16.29 -32.88
N GLU A 216 7.34 -15.61 -33.78
CA GLU A 216 7.94 -14.31 -33.48
C GLU A 216 6.86 -13.21 -33.53
N LYS A 217 6.33 -12.81 -32.35
CA LYS A 217 5.38 -11.68 -32.20
C LYS A 217 6.09 -10.35 -31.89
N ILE A 218 7.28 -10.41 -31.30
CA ILE A 218 8.11 -9.25 -30.93
C ILE A 218 9.59 -9.55 -31.21
N THR A 219 10.32 -8.54 -31.66
CA THR A 219 11.75 -8.64 -31.97
C THR A 219 12.63 -8.17 -30.80
N LYS A 220 13.89 -8.60 -30.79
CA LYS A 220 14.91 -8.14 -29.83
C LYS A 220 15.07 -6.61 -29.80
N SER A 221 14.99 -5.98 -30.98
CA SER A 221 15.11 -4.52 -31.10
C SER A 221 13.91 -3.80 -30.47
N GLU A 222 12.70 -4.35 -30.60
CA GLU A 222 11.49 -3.79 -30.01
C GLU A 222 11.52 -3.86 -28.49
N ILE A 223 12.00 -4.98 -27.92
CA ILE A 223 12.20 -5.09 -26.48
C ILE A 223 13.15 -4.00 -25.98
N ILE A 224 14.31 -3.83 -26.62
CA ILE A 224 15.29 -2.79 -26.23
C ILE A 224 14.69 -1.38 -26.36
N GLU A 225 14.03 -1.09 -27.47
CA GLU A 225 13.50 0.25 -27.76
C GLU A 225 12.39 0.64 -26.80
N CYS A 226 11.42 -0.23 -26.57
CA CYS A 226 10.27 0.08 -25.72
C CYS A 226 10.65 0.11 -24.23
N SER A 227 11.53 -0.78 -23.77
CA SER A 227 12.08 -0.66 -22.41
C SER A 227 12.98 0.58 -22.24
N SER A 228 13.62 1.07 -23.30
CA SER A 228 14.35 2.35 -23.25
C SER A 228 13.43 3.55 -23.06
N LEU A 229 12.25 3.52 -23.69
CA LEU A 229 11.24 4.55 -23.54
C LEU A 229 10.70 4.57 -22.10
N LEU A 230 10.42 3.40 -21.53
CA LEU A 230 10.01 3.27 -20.13
C LEU A 230 11.06 3.81 -19.15
N PHE A 231 12.35 3.52 -19.40
CA PHE A 231 13.44 4.08 -18.60
C PHE A 231 13.50 5.61 -18.67
N LEU A 232 13.21 6.20 -19.83
CA LEU A 232 13.11 7.65 -20.00
C LEU A 232 11.92 8.25 -19.24
N GLY A 233 10.77 7.55 -19.22
CA GLY A 233 9.61 7.92 -18.40
C GLY A 233 9.99 8.06 -16.93
N ARG A 234 10.63 7.01 -16.38
CA ARG A 234 11.15 6.99 -15.00
C ARG A 234 12.20 8.07 -14.72
N LEU A 235 13.00 8.48 -15.68
CA LEU A 235 13.93 9.60 -15.50
C LEU A 235 13.19 10.93 -15.36
N GLY A 236 12.14 11.16 -16.15
CA GLY A 236 11.43 12.43 -16.06
C GLY A 236 10.42 12.51 -14.92
N GLU A 237 9.91 11.39 -14.40
CA GLU A 237 9.12 11.38 -13.15
C GLU A 237 9.85 12.13 -12.04
N GLN A 238 11.15 11.85 -11.89
CA GLN A 238 11.98 12.43 -10.83
C GLN A 238 12.24 13.92 -10.97
N ILE A 239 12.01 14.51 -12.15
CA ILE A 239 12.26 15.92 -12.39
C ILE A 239 11.08 16.80 -11.94
N ALA A 240 9.85 16.35 -12.20
CA ALA A 240 8.69 17.25 -12.15
C ALA A 240 7.43 16.64 -11.54
N VAL A 241 7.35 15.32 -11.34
CA VAL A 241 6.07 14.69 -10.94
C VAL A 241 5.64 15.07 -9.53
N SER A 242 6.58 15.24 -8.60
CA SER A 242 6.26 15.73 -7.25
C SER A 242 5.71 17.16 -7.23
N LEU A 243 5.96 17.97 -8.27
CA LEU A 243 5.37 19.33 -8.39
C LEU A 243 3.86 19.29 -8.66
N LEU A 244 3.34 18.15 -9.11
CA LEU A 244 1.92 17.95 -9.41
C LEU A 244 1.10 17.56 -8.17
N TYR A 245 1.73 17.35 -7.02
CA TYR A 245 1.08 16.90 -5.79
C TYR A 245 -0.10 17.78 -5.38
N ALA A 246 0.05 19.10 -5.41
CA ALA A 246 -1.01 20.03 -5.02
C ALA A 246 -2.24 19.97 -5.95
N ASP A 247 -2.07 19.59 -7.21
CA ASP A 247 -3.17 19.42 -8.16
C ASP A 247 -3.83 18.05 -8.00
N TYR A 248 -3.06 16.99 -7.77
CA TYR A 248 -3.59 15.64 -7.52
C TYR A 248 -4.31 15.52 -6.18
N PHE A 249 -3.83 16.21 -5.14
CA PHE A 249 -4.51 16.34 -3.86
C PHE A 249 -5.95 16.85 -4.03
N LYS A 250 -6.19 17.77 -4.97
CA LYS A 250 -7.52 18.31 -5.27
C LYS A 250 -8.38 17.41 -6.14
N LYS A 251 -7.82 16.36 -6.75
CA LYS A 251 -8.57 15.41 -7.59
C LYS A 251 -9.11 14.24 -6.78
N SER A 252 -8.38 13.81 -5.75
CA SER A 252 -8.75 12.64 -4.95
C SER A 252 -8.12 12.74 -3.56
N SER A 253 -8.94 12.96 -2.54
CA SER A 253 -8.48 12.86 -1.14
C SER A 253 -8.16 11.40 -0.80
N PHE A 254 -8.91 10.45 -1.35
CA PHE A 254 -8.70 9.02 -1.13
C PHE A 254 -7.28 8.60 -1.55
N MET A 255 -6.79 9.10 -2.69
CA MET A 255 -5.43 8.79 -3.15
C MET A 255 -4.39 9.21 -2.11
N VAL A 256 -4.48 10.43 -1.59
CA VAL A 256 -3.50 10.94 -0.62
C VAL A 256 -3.64 10.24 0.73
N ASP A 257 -4.87 10.08 1.21
CA ASP A 257 -5.13 9.53 2.55
C ASP A 257 -4.85 8.02 2.63
N ARG A 258 -5.05 7.29 1.53
CA ARG A 258 -5.16 5.82 1.55
C ARG A 258 -4.13 5.08 0.69
N LEU A 259 -3.32 5.75 -0.14
CA LEU A 259 -2.35 5.08 -1.04
C LEU A 259 -1.49 4.05 -0.31
N ASN A 260 -0.99 4.40 0.87
CA ASN A 260 -0.12 3.50 1.62
C ASN A 260 -0.89 2.37 2.32
N ASP A 261 -1.94 2.71 3.08
CA ASP A 261 -2.51 1.84 4.11
C ASP A 261 -3.82 1.14 3.71
N PHE A 262 -4.40 1.44 2.53
CA PHE A 262 -5.67 0.84 2.10
C PHE A 262 -5.55 -0.68 2.11
N PHE A 263 -6.56 -1.34 2.67
CA PHE A 263 -6.46 -2.74 3.04
C PHE A 263 -6.36 -3.69 1.83
N LEU A 264 -6.84 -3.28 0.66
CA LEU A 264 -6.80 -4.06 -0.57
C LEU A 264 -6.39 -3.17 -1.74
N GLY A 265 -5.12 -3.23 -2.12
CA GLY A 265 -4.54 -2.39 -3.19
C GLY A 265 -3.85 -1.12 -2.69
N GLY A 266 -3.68 -0.91 -1.38
CA GLY A 266 -2.67 0.03 -0.88
C GLY A 266 -1.26 -0.55 -1.06
N ILE A 267 -0.23 0.31 -1.09
CA ILE A 267 1.17 -0.11 -1.31
C ILE A 267 1.61 -1.21 -0.34
N ASP A 268 1.22 -1.07 0.93
CA ASP A 268 1.54 -2.02 1.98
C ASP A 268 0.86 -3.39 1.75
N ASP A 269 -0.36 -3.41 1.22
CA ASP A 269 -1.07 -4.64 0.88
C ASP A 269 -0.45 -5.30 -0.37
N MET A 270 -0.18 -4.51 -1.41
CA MET A 270 0.45 -5.00 -2.64
C MET A 270 1.82 -5.61 -2.36
N ALA A 271 2.64 -5.00 -1.51
CA ALA A 271 3.95 -5.54 -1.13
C ALA A 271 3.85 -6.89 -0.41
N THR A 272 2.81 -7.08 0.41
CA THR A 272 2.53 -8.36 1.09
C THR A 272 2.17 -9.44 0.08
N TRP A 273 1.23 -9.15 -0.82
CA TRP A 273 0.84 -10.09 -1.88
C TRP A 273 1.99 -10.42 -2.83
N THR A 274 2.90 -9.49 -3.07
CA THR A 274 4.13 -9.72 -3.84
C THR A 274 5.00 -10.80 -3.19
N GLN A 275 5.25 -10.76 -1.87
CA GLN A 275 6.04 -11.81 -1.20
C GLN A 275 5.36 -13.18 -1.27
N ILE A 276 4.03 -13.22 -1.12
CA ILE A 276 3.24 -14.45 -1.27
C ILE A 276 3.42 -15.03 -2.69
N SER A 277 3.39 -14.16 -3.70
CA SER A 277 3.58 -14.53 -5.10
C SER A 277 5.00 -14.98 -5.42
N TRP A 278 6.03 -14.36 -4.82
CA TRP A 278 7.41 -14.82 -4.92
C TRP A 278 7.60 -16.23 -4.35
N ASN A 279 6.97 -16.55 -3.22
CA ASN A 279 7.01 -17.91 -2.66
C ASN A 279 6.41 -18.94 -3.63
N LYS A 280 5.29 -18.61 -4.28
CA LYS A 280 4.69 -19.47 -5.32
C LYS A 280 5.61 -19.61 -6.53
N PHE A 281 6.24 -18.52 -6.96
CA PHE A 281 7.20 -18.54 -8.07
C PHE A 281 8.40 -19.46 -7.77
N PHE A 282 9.04 -19.31 -6.62
CA PHE A 282 10.16 -20.18 -6.25
C PHE A 282 9.74 -21.64 -6.12
N PHE A 283 8.57 -21.90 -5.52
CA PHE A 283 8.02 -23.26 -5.48
C PHE A 283 7.88 -23.86 -6.89
N MET A 284 7.31 -23.12 -7.84
CA MET A 284 7.18 -23.58 -9.24
C MET A 284 8.53 -23.73 -9.94
N LEU A 285 9.50 -22.84 -9.66
CA LEU A 285 10.84 -22.89 -10.23
C LEU A 285 11.63 -24.12 -9.76
N GLU A 286 11.41 -24.56 -8.53
CA GLU A 286 12.10 -25.70 -7.91
C GLU A 286 11.41 -27.04 -8.16
N ASN A 287 10.07 -27.07 -8.13
CA ASN A 287 9.28 -28.31 -8.17
C ASN A 287 8.57 -28.56 -9.51
N GLY A 288 8.59 -27.56 -10.40
CA GLY A 288 7.82 -27.57 -11.63
C GLY A 288 6.40 -27.02 -11.44
N ILE A 289 5.90 -26.37 -12.49
CA ILE A 289 4.57 -25.75 -12.54
C ILE A 289 3.41 -26.75 -12.37
N ASP A 290 3.61 -28.02 -12.75
CA ASP A 290 2.54 -29.05 -12.75
C ASP A 290 2.10 -29.44 -11.33
N LYS A 291 2.83 -28.96 -10.31
CA LYS A 291 2.50 -29.11 -8.89
C LYS A 291 1.55 -28.02 -8.37
N CYS A 292 1.17 -27.07 -9.23
CA CYS A 292 0.27 -25.99 -8.88
C CYS A 292 -0.97 -26.00 -9.77
N LYS A 293 -2.11 -25.61 -9.21
CA LYS A 293 -3.29 -25.22 -9.99
C LYS A 293 -3.08 -23.77 -10.42
N LEU A 294 -2.88 -23.56 -11.71
CA LEU A 294 -2.67 -22.23 -12.28
C LEU A 294 -4.02 -21.60 -12.62
N ASP A 295 -4.19 -20.35 -12.21
CA ASP A 295 -5.24 -19.45 -12.69
C ASP A 295 -4.62 -18.45 -13.68
N HIS A 296 -5.44 -17.72 -14.43
CA HIS A 296 -4.95 -16.65 -15.30
C HIS A 296 -4.38 -15.49 -14.48
N ASN A 297 -4.96 -15.23 -13.31
CA ASN A 297 -4.52 -14.21 -12.37
C ASN A 297 -3.56 -14.80 -11.31
N ILE A 298 -2.44 -14.12 -11.10
CA ILE A 298 -1.35 -14.56 -10.22
C ILE A 298 -1.79 -14.76 -8.76
N MET A 299 -2.76 -13.99 -8.29
CA MET A 299 -3.32 -14.08 -6.94
C MET A 299 -3.86 -15.48 -6.63
N PHE A 300 -4.51 -16.09 -7.62
CA PHE A 300 -5.26 -17.35 -7.47
C PHE A 300 -4.44 -18.60 -7.84
N ILE A 301 -3.13 -18.47 -8.10
CA ILE A 301 -2.23 -19.63 -8.18
C ILE A 301 -2.24 -20.37 -6.84
N ASN A 302 -2.45 -21.68 -6.87
CA ASN A 302 -2.44 -22.52 -5.67
C ASN A 302 -1.43 -23.68 -5.82
N CYS A 303 -0.41 -23.69 -4.96
CA CYS A 303 0.63 -24.71 -4.88
C CYS A 303 0.52 -25.39 -3.50
N ASN A 304 0.29 -26.70 -3.44
CA ASN A 304 -0.17 -27.49 -2.26
C ASN A 304 -1.64 -27.24 -1.82
N GLN A 305 -2.53 -28.22 -2.07
CA GLN A 305 -3.96 -28.25 -1.67
C GLN A 305 -4.15 -27.92 -0.17
N THR A 306 -5.18 -27.21 0.33
CA THR A 306 -6.63 -27.18 0.04
C THR A 306 -7.23 -25.79 0.31
N ARG A 307 -7.61 -25.04 -0.74
CA ARG A 307 -8.68 -24.02 -0.68
C ARG A 307 -9.10 -23.74 -2.12
N GLU A 308 -10.31 -24.18 -2.47
CA GLU A 308 -10.96 -23.74 -3.71
C GLU A 308 -11.60 -22.38 -3.45
N GLU A 309 -10.95 -21.31 -3.92
CA GLU A 309 -11.66 -20.06 -4.14
C GLU A 309 -12.12 -20.03 -5.60
N LYS A 310 -13.45 -20.03 -5.80
CA LYS A 310 -14.06 -19.78 -7.11
C LYS A 310 -14.14 -18.27 -7.29
N SER A 311 -13.41 -17.71 -8.26
CA SER A 311 -13.62 -16.34 -8.72
C SER A 311 -14.57 -16.35 -9.93
N ASN A 312 -15.58 -15.48 -9.90
CA ASN A 312 -16.43 -15.17 -11.04
C ASN A 312 -16.00 -13.78 -11.55
N ALA A 313 -15.01 -13.73 -12.43
CA ALA A 313 -14.58 -12.49 -13.05
C ALA A 313 -15.62 -12.03 -14.09
N LYS A 314 -16.10 -10.79 -13.97
CA LYS A 314 -16.81 -10.09 -15.05
C LYS A 314 -15.81 -9.25 -15.83
N LYS A 315 -15.87 -9.34 -17.16
CA LYS A 315 -15.09 -8.49 -18.08
C LYS A 315 -15.72 -7.10 -18.10
N LEU A 316 -14.96 -6.06 -17.74
CA LEU A 316 -15.34 -4.66 -17.93
C LEU A 316 -14.62 -4.14 -19.18
N GLU A 317 -15.37 -3.54 -20.11
CA GLU A 317 -14.82 -2.86 -21.29
C GLU A 317 -14.63 -1.37 -21.01
N TYR A 318 -13.48 -0.84 -21.42
CA TYR A 318 -13.03 0.51 -21.14
C TYR A 318 -13.18 1.46 -22.34
N LYS A 319 -13.45 2.73 -22.05
CA LYS A 319 -13.27 3.86 -22.97
C LYS A 319 -12.53 4.97 -22.25
N SER A 320 -11.38 5.38 -22.78
CA SER A 320 -10.50 6.41 -22.21
C SER A 320 -10.99 7.83 -22.52
N VAL A 321 -10.71 8.75 -21.60
CA VAL A 321 -10.76 10.21 -21.81
C VAL A 321 -9.47 10.80 -21.23
N GLU A 322 -8.78 11.61 -22.03
CA GLU A 322 -7.40 12.08 -21.79
C GLU A 322 -7.36 13.47 -21.10
N PRO A 323 -6.45 13.70 -20.14
CA PRO A 323 -6.02 15.04 -19.73
C PRO A 323 -4.65 15.41 -20.32
N HIS A 324 -4.51 16.62 -20.86
CA HIS A 324 -3.27 17.16 -21.42
C HIS A 324 -2.49 18.02 -20.42
N TYR A 325 -1.21 17.71 -20.17
CA TYR A 325 -0.26 18.62 -19.53
C TYR A 325 1.13 18.57 -20.17
N GLU A 326 1.74 19.75 -20.23
CA GLU A 326 2.90 20.08 -21.04
C GLU A 326 4.22 20.01 -20.24
N LEU A 327 4.98 18.92 -20.33
CA LEU A 327 6.35 18.82 -19.78
C LEU A 327 7.36 18.55 -20.90
N ASN A 328 7.97 19.60 -21.43
CA ASN A 328 9.00 19.51 -22.48
C ASN A 328 10.35 19.08 -21.86
N ASN A 329 11.18 18.30 -22.60
CA ASN A 329 12.67 18.34 -22.63
C ASN A 329 13.49 17.02 -22.51
N LEU A 330 12.90 15.82 -22.39
CA LEU A 330 13.71 14.58 -22.44
C LEU A 330 13.74 13.97 -23.86
N ASP A 331 14.91 13.44 -24.24
CA ASP A 331 15.18 12.81 -25.54
C ASP A 331 16.28 11.73 -25.41
N SER A 332 16.66 11.10 -26.53
CA SER A 332 17.66 10.03 -26.55
C SER A 332 19.09 10.43 -26.17
N SER A 333 19.37 11.72 -25.92
CA SER A 333 20.66 12.18 -25.39
C SER A 333 20.76 12.10 -23.86
N HIS A 334 19.65 11.79 -23.18
CA HIS A 334 19.57 11.70 -21.72
C HIS A 334 19.87 10.30 -21.17
N TYR A 335 19.94 9.29 -22.05
CA TYR A 335 20.33 7.94 -21.70
C TYR A 335 21.33 7.33 -22.71
N GLN A 336 21.96 6.23 -22.32
CA GLN A 336 22.83 5.42 -23.15
C GLN A 336 22.45 3.94 -23.01
N ALA A 337 22.38 3.23 -24.13
CA ALA A 337 22.15 1.78 -24.17
C ALA A 337 23.46 1.04 -24.46
N GLU A 338 23.91 0.21 -23.52
CA GLU A 338 25.05 -0.70 -23.67
C GLU A 338 24.53 -2.12 -23.88
N ILE A 339 24.59 -2.59 -25.12
CA ILE A 339 24.06 -3.90 -25.52
C ILE A 339 25.13 -4.96 -25.27
N THR A 340 24.77 -5.98 -24.49
CA THR A 340 25.54 -7.21 -24.29
C THR A 340 24.92 -8.35 -25.09
N GLN A 341 25.56 -9.52 -25.08
CA GLN A 341 25.00 -10.71 -25.71
C GLN A 341 23.64 -11.12 -25.12
N GLN A 342 23.45 -10.90 -23.81
CA GLN A 342 22.31 -11.42 -23.07
C GLN A 342 21.25 -10.37 -22.71
N GLY A 343 21.68 -9.13 -22.48
CA GLY A 343 20.79 -8.03 -22.09
C GLY A 343 21.32 -6.65 -22.50
N VAL A 344 20.58 -5.61 -22.14
CA VAL A 344 20.95 -4.21 -22.38
C VAL A 344 21.00 -3.45 -21.06
N TYR A 345 22.07 -2.70 -20.84
CA TYR A 345 22.15 -1.71 -19.76
C TYR A 345 21.70 -0.36 -20.29
N LEU A 346 20.70 0.24 -19.64
CA LEU A 346 20.20 1.58 -19.92
C LEU A 346 20.71 2.50 -18.82
N ARG A 347 21.49 3.52 -19.15
CA ARG A 347 22.16 4.39 -18.17
C ARG A 347 21.82 5.85 -18.40
N SER A 348 21.52 6.58 -17.34
CA SER A 348 21.36 8.04 -17.38
C SER A 348 22.69 8.73 -17.75
N THR A 349 22.64 9.77 -18.58
CA THR A 349 23.84 10.50 -18.99
C THR A 349 24.18 11.65 -18.04
N LEU A 350 25.40 12.19 -18.15
CA LEU A 350 25.79 13.42 -17.44
C LEU A 350 24.85 14.61 -17.74
N LYS A 351 24.26 14.66 -18.94
CA LYS A 351 23.30 15.70 -19.33
C LYS A 351 22.02 15.64 -18.47
N TYR A 352 21.51 14.44 -18.19
CA TYR A 352 20.43 14.24 -17.22
C TYR A 352 20.83 14.72 -15.82
N LYS A 353 22.03 14.33 -15.35
CA LYS A 353 22.53 14.74 -14.02
C LYS A 353 22.68 16.27 -13.87
N GLN A 354 22.79 17.02 -14.97
CA GLN A 354 22.86 18.49 -14.95
C GLN A 354 21.49 19.17 -14.80
N HIS A 355 20.38 18.52 -15.20
CA HIS A 355 19.02 18.99 -14.87
C HIS A 355 18.75 18.91 -13.37
N PHE A 356 19.41 17.97 -12.69
CA PHE A 356 19.40 17.78 -11.24
C PHE A 356 20.34 18.75 -10.51
N LYS A 357 20.03 20.06 -10.57
CA LYS A 357 20.58 21.06 -9.64
C LYS A 357 19.44 21.94 -9.13
N PHE A 358 18.59 21.41 -8.25
CA PHE A 358 17.82 22.28 -7.36
C PHE A 358 17.67 21.74 -5.94
N ARG A 359 17.55 22.72 -5.05
CA ARG A 359 17.78 22.76 -3.60
C ARG A 359 16.77 21.94 -2.81
N LEU A 360 17.26 21.10 -1.90
CA LEU A 360 16.55 20.85 -0.65
C LEU A 360 16.75 22.07 0.25
N GLY A 361 15.67 22.82 0.48
CA GLY A 361 15.59 23.68 1.65
C GLY A 361 15.81 22.81 2.88
N LYS A 362 16.73 23.23 3.76
CA LYS A 362 16.92 22.55 5.04
C LYS A 362 15.68 22.90 5.87
N TRP A 363 14.74 21.97 5.96
CA TRP A 363 13.65 22.07 6.93
C TRP A 363 14.28 22.18 8.32
N LEU A 364 14.00 23.30 9.01
CA LEU A 364 14.35 23.46 10.41
C LEU A 364 13.38 22.60 11.22
N TYR A 365 13.67 21.31 11.32
CA TYR A 365 13.05 20.49 12.35
C TYR A 365 13.70 20.90 13.68
N GLN A 366 12.88 21.25 14.66
CA GLN A 366 13.33 21.26 16.03
C GLN A 366 13.66 19.82 16.39
N GLU A 367 14.87 19.56 16.89
CA GLU A 367 15.22 18.23 17.38
C GLU A 367 14.24 17.87 18.51
N ALA A 368 13.64 16.68 18.41
CA ALA A 368 12.75 16.19 19.46
C ALA A 368 13.57 16.02 20.74
N ASP A 369 12.99 16.35 21.89
CA ASP A 369 13.69 16.19 23.16
C ASP A 369 13.95 14.71 23.49
N SER A 370 13.22 13.78 22.88
CA SER A 370 13.43 12.33 22.93
C SER A 370 12.89 11.68 21.66
N THR A 371 13.52 10.58 21.22
CA THR A 371 13.13 9.87 19.99
C THR A 371 13.09 8.37 20.25
N TYR A 372 11.93 7.75 20.05
CA TYR A 372 11.75 6.31 20.21
C TYR A 372 11.65 5.71 18.81
N TYR A 373 12.41 4.65 18.56
CA TYR A 373 12.51 4.07 17.22
C TYR A 373 12.64 2.55 17.26
N VAL A 374 12.42 1.96 16.09
CA VAL A 374 12.74 0.58 15.75
C VAL A 374 13.66 0.59 14.54
N ARG A 375 14.43 -0.48 14.31
CA ARG A 375 15.34 -0.59 13.16
C ARG A 375 14.58 -0.89 11.85
N ASN A 376 13.32 -1.27 11.97
CA ASN A 376 12.45 -1.60 10.85
C ASN A 376 12.04 -0.33 10.09
N ASP A 377 12.57 -0.11 8.89
CA ASP A 377 12.08 0.95 8.01
C ASP A 377 10.59 0.74 7.72
N ASN A 378 9.81 1.82 7.72
CA ASN A 378 8.35 1.80 7.50
C ASN A 378 7.53 0.98 8.51
N ALA A 379 8.05 0.64 9.70
CA ALA A 379 7.28 -0.08 10.72
C ALA A 379 5.97 0.62 11.17
N GLN A 380 5.83 1.92 10.85
CA GLN A 380 4.74 2.80 11.29
C GLN A 380 4.62 2.79 12.82
N LEU A 381 5.76 2.84 13.52
CA LEU A 381 5.78 2.96 14.97
C LEU A 381 5.03 4.22 15.40
N GLY A 382 4.11 4.07 16.35
CA GLY A 382 3.26 5.17 16.80
C GLY A 382 1.96 5.32 16.00
N TRP A 383 1.68 4.40 15.06
CA TRP A 383 0.40 4.34 14.35
C TRP A 383 -0.80 4.30 15.29
N SER A 384 -0.66 3.55 16.39
CA SER A 384 -1.61 3.58 17.49
C SER A 384 -0.88 3.67 18.82
N MET A 385 -1.50 4.35 19.79
CA MET A 385 -0.96 4.51 21.12
C MET A 385 -2.09 4.39 22.15
N ALA A 386 -1.76 3.83 23.30
CA ALA A 386 -2.62 3.79 24.48
C ALA A 386 -1.77 4.00 25.73
N THR A 387 -2.42 4.44 26.81
CA THR A 387 -1.80 4.56 28.12
C THR A 387 -2.64 3.86 29.18
N GLY A 388 -1.97 3.34 30.19
CA GLY A 388 -2.60 2.70 31.34
C GLY A 388 -1.56 2.06 32.26
N ASP A 389 -1.87 1.99 33.54
CA ASP A 389 -1.01 1.39 34.57
C ASP A 389 -0.96 -0.14 34.41
N LEU A 390 0.04 -0.67 33.70
CA LEU A 390 0.16 -2.10 33.39
C LEU A 390 0.85 -2.85 34.53
N ASP A 391 1.74 -2.18 35.26
CA ASP A 391 2.53 -2.78 36.34
C ASP A 391 1.99 -2.52 37.76
N GLN A 392 0.87 -1.78 37.86
CA GLN A 392 0.19 -1.39 39.09
C GLN A 392 1.03 -0.52 40.03
N ASP A 393 1.95 0.29 39.49
CA ASP A 393 2.74 1.24 40.28
C ASP A 393 2.01 2.57 40.55
N GLY A 394 0.82 2.75 39.96
CA GLY A 394 -0.01 3.95 40.06
C GLY A 394 0.29 5.02 39.02
N ASN A 395 1.16 4.76 38.04
CA ASN A 395 1.46 5.63 36.91
C ASN A 395 1.09 4.94 35.60
N ASP A 396 0.59 5.71 34.63
CA ASP A 396 0.25 5.16 33.33
C ASP A 396 1.52 4.85 32.52
N ASP A 397 1.56 3.65 31.96
CA ASP A 397 2.59 3.20 31.01
C ASP A 397 2.20 3.55 29.58
N LEU A 398 3.19 3.57 28.67
CA LEU A 398 2.98 3.87 27.27
C LEU A 398 3.01 2.59 26.42
N VAL A 399 1.95 2.34 25.67
CA VAL A 399 1.85 1.25 24.69
C VAL A 399 1.80 1.81 23.28
N ILE A 400 2.66 1.31 22.40
CA ILE A 400 2.91 1.84 21.05
C ILE A 400 2.76 0.70 20.03
N GLY A 401 1.81 0.85 19.11
CA GLY A 401 1.62 -0.07 18.00
C GLY A 401 2.52 0.25 16.80
N ALA A 402 2.99 -0.80 16.12
CA ALA A 402 3.77 -0.74 14.89
C ALA A 402 3.22 -1.79 13.90
N PRO A 403 2.12 -1.50 13.18
CA PRO A 403 1.41 -2.48 12.35
C PRO A 403 2.24 -3.03 11.19
N VAL A 404 3.22 -2.30 10.69
CA VAL A 404 4.04 -2.71 9.55
C VAL A 404 5.38 -3.30 9.99
N PHE A 405 5.61 -3.42 11.31
CA PHE A 405 6.79 -4.10 11.84
C PHE A 405 6.92 -5.50 11.24
N SER A 406 8.08 -5.75 10.63
CA SER A 406 8.33 -6.92 9.80
C SER A 406 9.54 -7.69 10.27
N GLU A 407 9.44 -9.01 10.22
CA GLU A 407 10.59 -9.91 10.41
C GLU A 407 10.95 -10.57 9.09
N LEU A 408 12.13 -11.20 9.02
CA LEU A 408 12.55 -11.90 7.81
C LEU A 408 11.51 -12.98 7.45
N ASN A 409 11.00 -12.92 6.21
CA ASN A 409 9.92 -13.77 5.67
C ASN A 409 8.58 -13.66 6.40
N SER A 410 8.37 -12.53 7.08
CA SER A 410 7.22 -12.26 7.94
C SER A 410 6.87 -10.78 7.86
N TYR A 411 6.53 -10.35 6.64
CA TYR A 411 6.21 -8.97 6.34
C TYR A 411 4.85 -8.57 6.94
N GLN A 412 4.83 -7.42 7.61
CA GLN A 412 3.64 -6.82 8.24
C GLN A 412 2.93 -7.69 9.28
N ASN A 413 3.67 -8.54 10.00
CA ASN A 413 3.10 -9.23 11.16
C ASN A 413 2.67 -8.20 12.23
N GLY A 414 3.43 -7.11 12.36
CA GLY A 414 3.17 -6.04 13.32
C GLY A 414 3.63 -6.39 14.73
N ALA A 415 3.78 -5.37 15.56
CA ALA A 415 4.22 -5.49 16.94
C ALA A 415 3.58 -4.41 17.82
N VAL A 416 3.52 -4.67 19.12
CA VAL A 416 3.16 -3.69 20.15
C VAL A 416 4.30 -3.62 21.16
N PHE A 417 4.82 -2.42 21.39
CA PHE A 417 5.90 -2.13 22.33
C PHE A 417 5.32 -1.44 23.55
N ALA A 418 5.77 -1.80 24.74
CA ALA A 418 5.40 -1.11 25.97
C ALA A 418 6.63 -0.54 26.67
N VAL A 419 6.49 0.69 27.16
CA VAL A 419 7.49 1.39 27.96
C VAL A 419 6.83 1.74 29.28
N THR A 420 7.27 1.11 30.36
CA THR A 420 6.76 1.39 31.69
C THR A 420 7.32 2.72 32.20
N SER A 421 6.51 3.47 32.93
CA SER A 421 6.91 4.76 33.46
C SER A 421 7.65 4.59 34.79
N ALA A 422 8.94 4.93 34.83
CA ALA A 422 9.72 4.86 36.06
C ALA A 422 9.74 6.24 36.73
N ASN A 423 9.42 6.32 38.03
CA ASN A 423 9.41 7.58 38.80
C ASN A 423 8.52 8.68 38.18
N LYS A 424 7.33 8.32 37.67
CA LYS A 424 6.35 9.22 37.05
C LYS A 424 6.79 9.84 35.70
N SER A 425 7.77 9.25 35.02
CA SER A 425 8.21 9.70 33.70
C SER A 425 8.60 8.53 32.82
N ILE A 426 8.41 8.70 31.51
CA ILE A 426 9.03 7.84 30.49
C ILE A 426 10.51 8.26 30.27
N PRO A 427 11.38 7.38 29.75
CA PRO A 427 12.78 7.69 29.48
C PRO A 427 12.94 8.88 28.53
N PHE A 428 13.74 9.88 28.93
CA PHE A 428 13.99 11.08 28.13
C PHE A 428 15.31 10.95 27.36
N GLU A 429 15.37 9.96 26.45
CA GLU A 429 16.55 9.63 25.66
C GLU A 429 16.17 9.07 24.28
N GLU A 430 17.17 8.80 23.44
CA GLU A 430 17.00 8.04 22.22
C GLU A 430 16.84 6.54 22.56
N LEU A 431 15.67 5.97 22.24
CA LEU A 431 15.28 4.65 22.72
C LEU A 431 14.99 3.70 21.55
N ASN A 432 15.87 2.71 21.37
CA ASN A 432 15.60 1.57 20.51
C ASN A 432 14.64 0.60 21.23
N LEU A 433 13.38 0.56 20.81
CA LEU A 433 12.33 -0.23 21.45
C LEU A 433 12.51 -1.74 21.27
N GLU A 434 13.27 -2.19 20.27
CA GLU A 434 13.58 -3.62 20.11
C GLU A 434 14.49 -4.15 21.22
N GLU A 435 15.24 -3.25 21.87
CA GLU A 435 16.23 -3.61 22.89
C GLU A 435 15.80 -3.17 24.29
N LYS A 436 15.11 -2.01 24.40
CA LYS A 436 14.85 -1.34 25.66
C LYS A 436 13.37 -1.22 26.04
N ALA A 437 12.43 -1.66 25.21
CA ALA A 437 11.04 -1.73 25.63
C ALA A 437 10.91 -2.65 26.86
N SER A 438 10.05 -2.30 27.81
CA SER A 438 9.79 -3.13 29.00
C SER A 438 9.29 -4.51 28.59
N PHE A 439 8.46 -4.57 27.54
CA PHE A 439 8.11 -5.80 26.85
C PHE A 439 7.65 -5.51 25.42
N VAL A 440 7.66 -6.57 24.59
CA VAL A 440 7.18 -6.53 23.21
C VAL A 440 6.19 -7.67 23.01
N ILE A 441 5.00 -7.33 22.51
CA ILE A 441 3.96 -8.29 22.15
C ILE A 441 3.96 -8.47 20.63
N LYS A 442 3.97 -9.72 20.21
CA LYS A 442 3.84 -10.13 18.80
C LYS A 442 2.58 -10.96 18.63
N PRO A 443 2.00 -10.99 17.41
CA PRO A 443 0.85 -11.84 17.16
C PRO A 443 1.26 -13.33 17.20
N PRO A 444 0.28 -14.25 17.29
CA PRO A 444 0.49 -15.68 17.12
C PRO A 444 1.26 -16.00 15.81
N SER A 445 2.08 -17.05 15.80
CA SER A 445 2.96 -17.36 14.68
C SER A 445 2.26 -17.76 13.38
N ASP A 446 0.98 -18.15 13.45
CA ASP A 446 0.11 -18.45 12.31
C ASP A 446 -0.61 -17.21 11.75
N ALA A 447 -0.51 -16.06 12.43
CA ALA A 447 -1.11 -14.79 12.04
C ALA A 447 -0.20 -14.02 11.06
N VAL A 448 -0.05 -14.56 9.85
CA VAL A 448 0.77 -13.98 8.78
C VAL A 448 0.20 -12.64 8.33
N SER A 449 1.07 -11.61 8.24
CA SER A 449 0.73 -10.26 7.78
C SER A 449 -0.47 -9.65 8.53
N SER A 450 -0.58 -9.99 9.82
CA SER A 450 -1.73 -9.64 10.66
C SER A 450 -1.75 -8.21 11.15
N ARG A 451 -0.83 -7.34 10.71
CA ARG A 451 -0.68 -5.92 11.10
C ARG A 451 -1.01 -5.65 12.58
N PHE A 452 -0.48 -6.49 13.46
CA PHE A 452 -0.73 -6.39 14.88
C PHE A 452 -0.23 -5.04 15.41
N GLY A 453 -1.00 -4.40 16.29
CA GLY A 453 -0.73 -3.01 16.69
C GLY A 453 -1.29 -1.94 15.77
N HIS A 454 -2.10 -2.28 14.75
CA HIS A 454 -2.85 -1.28 13.97
C HIS A 454 -3.83 -0.48 14.84
N SER A 455 -4.42 -1.10 15.85
CA SER A 455 -5.10 -0.41 16.94
C SER A 455 -4.79 -1.12 18.23
N VAL A 456 -4.57 -0.33 19.29
CA VAL A 456 -4.34 -0.80 20.65
C VAL A 456 -5.31 -0.12 21.61
N THR A 457 -5.75 -0.84 22.62
CA THR A 457 -6.45 -0.26 23.78
C THR A 457 -6.09 -1.03 25.04
N ILE A 458 -6.31 -0.38 26.18
CA ILE A 458 -6.03 -0.91 27.51
C ILE A 458 -7.33 -0.83 28.32
N LEU A 459 -7.66 -1.93 29.00
CA LEU A 459 -8.80 -2.06 29.91
C LEU A 459 -8.70 -3.37 30.70
N ASP A 460 -9.23 -3.43 31.91
CA ASP A 460 -9.48 -4.69 32.62
C ASP A 460 -10.78 -5.32 32.08
N ILE A 461 -10.75 -6.13 31.00
CA ILE A 461 -11.98 -6.69 30.39
C ILE A 461 -12.48 -7.93 31.15
N ASN A 462 -11.58 -8.59 31.89
CA ASN A 462 -11.85 -9.83 32.60
C ASN A 462 -12.19 -9.62 34.10
N SER A 463 -12.21 -8.37 34.58
CA SER A 463 -12.51 -7.98 35.97
C SER A 463 -11.57 -8.58 37.03
N ASP A 464 -10.31 -8.83 36.71
CA ASP A 464 -9.33 -9.35 37.69
C ASP A 464 -8.52 -8.25 38.40
N GLY A 465 -8.73 -6.99 38.02
CA GLY A 465 -8.06 -5.82 38.57
C GLY A 465 -6.74 -5.47 37.88
N PHE A 466 -6.30 -6.23 36.88
CA PHE A 466 -5.15 -5.92 36.03
C PHE A 466 -5.60 -5.37 34.68
N ASN A 467 -4.84 -4.44 34.13
CA ASN A 467 -5.11 -3.91 32.82
C ASN A 467 -4.71 -4.92 31.74
N ASP A 468 -5.66 -5.29 30.88
CA ASP A 468 -5.45 -6.14 29.72
C ASP A 468 -5.08 -5.29 28.49
N ILE A 469 -4.32 -5.89 27.58
CA ILE A 469 -3.94 -5.26 26.31
C ILE A 469 -4.72 -5.93 25.18
N VAL A 470 -5.41 -5.11 24.38
CA VAL A 470 -6.04 -5.57 23.14
C VAL A 470 -5.27 -5.02 21.96
N GLY A 471 -4.67 -5.91 21.17
CA GLY A 471 -4.01 -5.57 19.92
C GLY A 471 -4.76 -6.20 18.74
N ARG A 472 -5.37 -5.37 17.91
CA ARG A 472 -6.20 -5.81 16.77
C ARG A 472 -7.39 -6.71 17.17
N VAL A 473 -7.24 -8.03 17.16
CA VAL A 473 -8.30 -9.02 17.52
C VAL A 473 -7.89 -9.94 18.67
N TYR A 474 -6.76 -9.66 19.29
CA TYR A 474 -6.15 -10.48 20.33
C TYR A 474 -6.21 -9.75 21.67
N ILE A 475 -6.70 -10.43 22.69
CA ILE A 475 -6.73 -9.93 24.08
C ILE A 475 -5.68 -10.69 24.88
N TYR A 476 -4.80 -9.94 25.53
CA TYR A 476 -3.75 -10.43 26.40
C TYR A 476 -4.05 -9.97 27.82
N PHE A 477 -4.31 -10.92 28.72
CA PHE A 477 -4.66 -10.59 30.09
C PHE A 477 -3.46 -10.09 30.87
N GLY A 478 -3.67 -9.03 31.65
CA GLY A 478 -2.68 -8.43 32.52
C GLY A 478 -2.36 -9.32 33.72
N ASP A 479 -1.11 -9.26 34.17
CA ASP A 479 -0.72 -9.78 35.48
C ASP A 479 0.54 -9.07 36.00
N LYS A 480 0.90 -9.32 37.26
CA LYS A 480 2.11 -8.75 37.90
C LYS A 480 3.42 -9.12 37.22
N SER A 481 3.44 -10.15 36.36
CA SER A 481 4.65 -10.59 35.67
C SER A 481 4.88 -9.90 34.33
N LEU A 482 3.86 -9.18 33.82
CA LEU A 482 3.87 -8.53 32.50
C LEU A 482 4.25 -9.50 31.37
N SER A 483 3.77 -10.76 31.45
CA SER A 483 4.17 -11.82 30.52
C SER A 483 3.11 -12.13 29.46
N TYR A 484 3.25 -11.53 28.29
CA TYR A 484 2.28 -11.61 27.19
C TYR A 484 2.74 -12.51 26.03
N LYS A 485 2.87 -13.82 26.29
CA LYS A 485 3.41 -14.79 25.30
C LYS A 485 2.42 -15.21 24.22
N ALA A 486 1.15 -15.32 24.56
CA ALA A 486 0.09 -15.77 23.67
C ALA A 486 -1.23 -15.10 24.07
N PRO A 487 -2.16 -14.86 23.14
CA PRO A 487 -3.44 -14.26 23.47
C PRO A 487 -4.29 -15.21 24.33
N ASN A 488 -4.95 -14.64 25.33
CA ASN A 488 -5.92 -15.36 26.17
C ASN A 488 -7.27 -15.50 25.44
N VAL A 489 -7.62 -14.50 24.63
CA VAL A 489 -8.84 -14.49 23.81
C VAL A 489 -8.50 -14.06 22.38
N THR A 490 -9.06 -14.77 21.41
CA THR A 490 -9.03 -14.37 19.99
C THR A 490 -10.45 -14.11 19.48
N ILE A 491 -10.64 -12.96 18.84
CA ILE A 491 -11.90 -12.55 18.24
C ILE A 491 -11.86 -12.84 16.74
N TYR A 492 -12.87 -13.52 16.24
CA TYR A 492 -12.98 -13.89 14.83
C TYR A 492 -14.11 -13.16 14.14
N CYS A 493 -13.98 -13.04 12.81
CA CYS A 493 -15.01 -12.52 11.93
C CYS A 493 -15.07 -13.36 10.66
N HIS A 494 -15.86 -14.44 10.70
CA HIS A 494 -16.01 -15.37 9.59
C HIS A 494 -17.20 -15.03 8.69
N LYS A 495 -18.20 -14.34 9.24
CA LYS A 495 -19.46 -14.07 8.52
C LYS A 495 -19.31 -13.10 7.35
N PHE A 496 -18.44 -12.10 7.46
CA PHE A 496 -18.34 -11.00 6.49
C PHE A 496 -17.04 -11.07 5.69
N LYS A 497 -17.13 -10.77 4.39
CA LYS A 497 -15.95 -10.57 3.54
C LYS A 497 -15.24 -9.27 3.94
N TYR A 498 -13.92 -9.25 3.77
CA TYR A 498 -13.06 -8.08 4.02
C TYR A 498 -13.23 -7.50 5.41
N CYS A 499 -13.46 -8.35 6.42
CA CYS A 499 -13.87 -7.88 7.72
C CYS A 499 -12.82 -7.02 8.46
N ASN A 500 -11.54 -7.05 8.08
CA ASN A 500 -10.51 -6.12 8.59
C ASN A 500 -10.61 -5.78 10.11
N LEU A 501 -11.03 -6.76 10.92
CA LEU A 501 -11.53 -6.53 12.27
C LEU A 501 -10.41 -5.97 13.15
N GLY A 502 -10.78 -5.04 14.04
CA GLY A 502 -9.80 -4.33 14.85
C GLY A 502 -9.19 -3.14 14.13
N TRP A 503 -9.89 -2.58 13.13
CA TRP A 503 -9.50 -1.31 12.49
C TRP A 503 -9.37 -0.19 13.51
N LYS A 504 -10.42 0.04 14.29
CA LYS A 504 -10.40 0.85 15.50
C LYS A 504 -10.89 0.03 16.68
N ILE A 505 -10.14 0.10 17.76
CA ILE A 505 -10.48 -0.47 19.06
C ILE A 505 -10.45 0.66 20.07
N SER A 506 -11.43 0.69 20.95
CA SER A 506 -11.48 1.60 22.08
C SER A 506 -12.14 0.91 23.27
N SER A 507 -12.01 1.53 24.44
CA SER A 507 -12.65 1.09 25.65
C SER A 507 -13.56 2.18 26.21
N GLY A 508 -14.62 1.78 26.89
CA GLY A 508 -15.50 2.71 27.60
C GLY A 508 -16.74 2.02 28.16
N ASP A 509 -17.23 2.52 29.29
CA ASP A 509 -18.42 2.00 29.95
C ASP A 509 -19.69 2.41 29.18
N VAL A 510 -20.24 1.48 28.38
CA VAL A 510 -21.45 1.73 27.59
C VAL A 510 -22.73 1.42 28.36
N ASN A 511 -22.66 0.52 29.35
CA ASN A 511 -23.83 0.04 30.09
C ASN A 511 -24.01 0.75 31.46
N LEU A 512 -23.07 1.61 31.84
CA LEU A 512 -23.00 2.36 33.10
C LEU A 512 -22.87 1.47 34.35
N ASP A 513 -22.17 0.33 34.23
CA ASP A 513 -21.91 -0.56 35.36
C ASP A 513 -20.62 -0.24 36.13
N GLY A 514 -19.88 0.78 35.70
CA GLY A 514 -18.62 1.23 36.30
C GLY A 514 -17.38 0.51 35.78
N LYS A 515 -17.51 -0.38 34.79
CA LYS A 515 -16.40 -1.08 34.15
C LYS A 515 -16.33 -0.69 32.67
N ALA A 516 -15.12 -0.64 32.14
CA ALA A 516 -14.92 -0.36 30.72
C ALA A 516 -15.26 -1.59 29.88
N ASP A 517 -16.01 -1.38 28.79
CA ASP A 517 -16.35 -2.40 27.80
C ASP A 517 -15.43 -2.27 26.58
N LEU A 518 -15.26 -3.36 25.83
CA LEU A 518 -14.44 -3.39 24.62
C LEU A 518 -15.28 -3.03 23.39
N ILE A 519 -14.87 -2.00 22.65
CA ILE A 519 -15.50 -1.57 21.41
C ILE A 519 -14.54 -1.88 20.26
N ILE A 520 -15.05 -2.58 19.25
CA ILE A 520 -14.25 -3.02 18.11
C ILE A 520 -15.02 -2.77 16.81
N SER A 521 -14.30 -2.35 15.77
CA SER A 521 -14.90 -1.91 14.53
C SER A 521 -14.28 -2.55 13.30
N SER A 522 -15.03 -2.47 12.21
CA SER A 522 -14.69 -2.93 10.88
C SER A 522 -15.38 -2.05 9.84
N PRO A 523 -14.76 -0.96 9.37
CA PRO A 523 -15.38 -0.06 8.41
C PRO A 523 -15.50 -0.63 6.99
N PHE A 524 -14.64 -1.59 6.61
CA PHE A 524 -14.61 -2.12 5.24
C PHE A 524 -15.41 -3.43 5.08
N ALA A 525 -15.93 -4.00 6.17
CA ALA A 525 -16.78 -5.19 6.09
C ALA A 525 -17.96 -4.98 5.15
N ALA A 526 -18.19 -5.99 4.31
CA ALA A 526 -19.30 -6.04 3.36
C ALA A 526 -20.65 -6.37 4.04
N THR A 527 -21.12 -5.52 4.96
CA THR A 527 -22.37 -5.75 5.72
C THR A 527 -23.64 -5.46 4.92
N CYS A 528 -23.53 -4.76 3.78
CA CYS A 528 -24.63 -4.39 2.88
C CYS A 528 -24.31 -4.72 1.41
N ASP A 529 -23.62 -5.83 1.15
CA ASP A 529 -22.97 -6.20 -0.13
C ASP A 529 -21.75 -5.33 -0.52
N ASP A 530 -21.67 -4.09 -0.04
CA ASP A 530 -20.54 -3.16 -0.15
C ASP A 530 -19.97 -2.77 1.23
N GLN A 531 -18.93 -1.90 1.26
CA GLN A 531 -18.22 -1.41 2.46
C GLN A 531 -19.10 -0.51 3.37
N CYS A 532 -20.17 -1.04 3.95
CA CYS A 532 -20.97 -0.32 4.94
C CYS A 532 -20.31 -0.31 6.31
N GLY A 533 -19.61 -1.39 6.67
CA GLY A 533 -18.94 -1.52 7.96
C GLY A 533 -19.86 -1.80 9.15
N PHE A 534 -19.24 -2.00 10.32
CA PHE A 534 -19.91 -2.23 11.59
C PHE A 534 -19.06 -1.81 12.81
N VAL A 535 -19.74 -1.68 13.95
CA VAL A 535 -19.16 -1.57 15.30
C VAL A 535 -19.82 -2.61 16.20
N SER A 536 -19.01 -3.22 17.06
CA SER A 536 -19.44 -4.22 18.03
C SER A 536 -18.93 -3.85 19.42
N VAL A 537 -19.71 -4.20 20.45
CA VAL A 537 -19.33 -4.02 21.85
C VAL A 537 -19.39 -5.36 22.57
N LEU A 538 -18.30 -5.70 23.25
CA LEU A 538 -18.20 -6.82 24.18
C LEU A 538 -18.19 -6.24 25.59
N LEU A 539 -19.22 -6.58 26.37
CA LEU A 539 -19.31 -6.10 27.74
C LEU A 539 -18.26 -6.78 28.61
N ASN A 540 -17.84 -6.05 29.64
CA ASN A 540 -16.93 -6.53 30.66
C ASN A 540 -17.49 -7.74 31.43
N ARG A 541 -16.68 -8.80 31.62
CA ARG A 541 -17.13 -10.02 32.32
C ARG A 541 -15.98 -10.73 33.02
N ASN A 542 -16.25 -11.25 34.23
CA ASN A 542 -15.32 -12.09 35.01
C ASN A 542 -14.76 -13.32 34.27
N LYS A 543 -15.43 -13.77 33.21
CA LYS A 543 -15.00 -14.92 32.40
C LYS A 543 -15.38 -14.71 30.95
N LEU A 544 -14.35 -14.64 30.11
CA LEU A 544 -14.47 -14.62 28.65
C LEU A 544 -14.18 -16.01 28.08
N ASN A 545 -14.83 -16.32 26.95
CA ASN A 545 -14.44 -17.47 26.15
C ASN A 545 -13.10 -17.17 25.46
N SER A 546 -12.23 -18.16 25.32
CA SER A 546 -10.95 -18.00 24.63
C SER A 546 -11.09 -17.73 23.13
N GLN A 547 -12.26 -18.00 22.56
CA GLN A 547 -12.61 -17.72 21.18
C GLN A 547 -14.00 -17.07 21.14
N ILE A 548 -14.11 -15.95 20.44
CA ILE A 548 -15.36 -15.19 20.31
C ILE A 548 -15.58 -14.91 18.83
N GLU A 549 -16.75 -15.26 18.30
CA GLU A 549 -17.18 -14.75 16.99
C GLU A 549 -17.79 -13.37 17.21
N ILE A 550 -17.36 -12.37 16.44
CA ILE A 550 -17.77 -10.98 16.66
C ILE A 550 -19.28 -10.75 16.50
N THR A 551 -19.95 -11.60 15.75
CA THR A 551 -21.41 -11.55 15.57
C THR A 551 -22.19 -11.93 16.81
N ASP A 552 -21.53 -12.56 17.78
CA ASP A 552 -22.13 -12.96 19.07
C ASP A 552 -21.88 -11.91 20.17
N SER A 553 -21.45 -10.70 19.78
CA SER A 553 -21.22 -9.58 20.68
C SER A 553 -22.51 -9.08 21.35
N ASP A 554 -22.37 -8.42 22.51
CA ASP A 554 -23.48 -7.90 23.31
C ASP A 554 -24.28 -6.81 22.58
N TRP A 555 -23.60 -6.04 21.73
CA TRP A 555 -24.21 -4.99 20.94
C TRP A 555 -23.52 -4.88 19.59
N PHE A 556 -24.28 -5.12 18.53
CA PHE A 556 -23.79 -5.10 17.15
C PHE A 556 -24.56 -4.05 16.34
N LEU A 557 -23.85 -3.13 15.69
CA LEU A 557 -24.39 -2.02 14.91
C LEU A 557 -23.76 -2.00 13.52
N THR A 558 -24.56 -1.82 12.47
CA THR A 558 -24.07 -1.78 11.08
C THR A 558 -24.34 -0.44 10.40
N GLY A 559 -23.45 -0.09 9.46
CA GLY A 559 -23.75 0.92 8.46
C GLY A 559 -24.90 0.48 7.54
N LYS A 560 -25.44 1.45 6.80
CA LYS A 560 -26.55 1.31 5.86
C LYS A 560 -26.26 1.90 4.48
N MET A 561 -25.17 2.65 4.33
CA MET A 561 -24.77 3.27 3.07
C MET A 561 -23.46 2.66 2.57
N ALA A 562 -23.48 2.18 1.32
CA ALA A 562 -22.31 1.63 0.66
C ALA A 562 -21.14 2.62 0.71
N TYR A 563 -19.96 2.13 1.10
CA TYR A 563 -18.73 2.90 1.25
C TYR A 563 -18.77 4.03 2.29
N GLU A 564 -19.74 4.06 3.21
CA GLU A 564 -19.76 5.11 4.24
C GLU A 564 -18.69 4.93 5.32
N TRP A 565 -18.13 3.70 5.42
CA TRP A 565 -17.13 3.29 6.41
C TRP A 565 -17.60 3.47 7.85
N PHE A 566 -18.80 2.97 8.16
CA PHE A 566 -19.33 3.02 9.51
C PHE A 566 -18.42 2.25 10.48
N GLY A 567 -17.97 2.91 11.54
CA GLY A 567 -17.00 2.35 12.47
C GLY A 567 -15.56 2.72 12.16
N PHE A 568 -15.31 3.65 11.24
CA PHE A 568 -13.94 4.14 11.00
C PHE A 568 -13.31 4.70 12.29
N SER A 569 -14.13 5.39 13.08
CA SER A 569 -13.85 5.80 14.45
C SER A 569 -15.02 5.40 15.35
N ALA A 570 -14.74 5.01 16.59
CA ALA A 570 -15.76 4.65 17.57
C ALA A 570 -15.22 4.91 18.98
N LYS A 571 -15.97 5.64 19.81
CA LYS A 571 -15.63 5.91 21.21
C LYS A 571 -16.89 5.92 22.07
N ALA A 572 -16.81 5.30 23.24
CA ALA A 572 -17.88 5.36 24.23
C ALA A 572 -17.53 6.30 25.37
N LYS A 573 -18.52 7.06 25.82
CA LYS A 573 -18.41 7.86 27.04
C LYS A 573 -19.80 8.10 27.62
N TYR A 574 -19.94 7.91 28.93
CA TYR A 574 -21.17 8.20 29.67
C TYR A 574 -22.41 7.46 29.14
N GLY A 575 -22.25 6.18 28.75
CA GLY A 575 -23.34 5.36 28.21
C GLY A 575 -23.76 5.69 26.78
N TYR A 576 -23.04 6.62 26.13
CA TYR A 576 -23.19 6.92 24.70
C TYR A 576 -22.04 6.31 23.91
N LEU A 577 -22.37 5.69 22.79
CA LEU A 577 -21.43 5.23 21.78
C LEU A 577 -21.53 6.13 20.56
N SER A 578 -20.46 6.87 20.28
CA SER A 578 -20.33 7.68 19.07
C SER A 578 -19.56 6.90 18.02
N VAL A 579 -20.04 6.91 16.78
CA VAL A 579 -19.49 6.14 15.66
C VAL A 579 -19.35 7.03 14.43
N GLY A 580 -18.14 7.14 13.90
CA GLY A 580 -17.83 7.89 12.68
C GLY A 580 -18.01 7.07 11.42
N ALA A 581 -18.43 7.75 10.36
CA ALA A 581 -18.58 7.23 9.01
C ALA A 581 -18.10 8.31 8.01
N PRO A 582 -16.78 8.57 7.93
CA PRO A 582 -16.23 9.74 7.26
C PRO A 582 -16.51 9.77 5.76
N GLN A 583 -16.74 8.62 5.12
CA GLN A 583 -17.01 8.56 3.69
C GLN A 583 -18.52 8.62 3.36
N SER A 584 -19.37 8.87 4.36
CA SER A 584 -20.80 9.08 4.16
C SER A 584 -21.06 10.19 3.14
N ARG A 585 -21.91 9.89 2.15
CA ARG A 585 -22.38 10.87 1.16
C ARG A 585 -23.58 11.64 1.66
N LYS A 586 -23.69 12.90 1.26
CA LYS A 586 -24.96 13.63 1.29
C LYS A 586 -25.68 13.38 -0.02
N CYS A 587 -26.66 12.49 0.02
CA CYS A 587 -27.41 12.09 -1.16
C CYS A 587 -28.23 13.26 -1.71
N TYR A 588 -28.17 13.48 -3.02
CA TYR A 588 -29.08 14.38 -3.72
C TYR A 588 -30.50 13.79 -3.78
N ARG A 589 -30.59 12.47 -3.98
CA ARG A 589 -31.87 11.74 -4.09
C ARG A 589 -32.30 11.14 -2.77
N SER A 590 -33.62 11.06 -2.54
CA SER A 590 -34.21 10.48 -1.33
C SER A 590 -33.99 8.97 -1.17
N ASP A 591 -33.77 8.26 -2.27
CA ASP A 591 -33.45 6.83 -2.28
C ASP A 591 -31.95 6.55 -2.12
N CYS A 592 -31.12 7.59 -2.03
CA CYS A 592 -29.66 7.50 -1.93
C CYS A 592 -28.98 6.64 -3.02
N GLN A 593 -29.64 6.46 -4.17
CA GLN A 593 -28.95 5.98 -5.35
C GLN A 593 -27.88 6.99 -5.77
N ILE A 594 -26.72 6.48 -6.17
CA ILE A 594 -25.57 7.31 -6.49
C ILE A 594 -25.91 8.31 -7.60
N SER A 595 -25.43 9.54 -7.42
CA SER A 595 -25.65 10.65 -8.34
C SER A 595 -24.42 11.54 -8.40
N ASP A 596 -24.15 12.10 -9.58
CA ASP A 596 -23.11 13.12 -9.80
C ASP A 596 -23.38 14.43 -9.02
N GLN A 597 -24.57 14.56 -8.40
CA GLN A 597 -24.93 15.69 -7.53
C GLN A 597 -24.76 15.38 -6.04
N ASP A 598 -24.40 14.15 -5.67
CA ASP A 598 -24.15 13.78 -4.27
C ASP A 598 -22.89 14.48 -3.76
N ILE A 599 -22.92 15.02 -2.54
CA ILE A 599 -21.69 15.52 -1.91
C ILE A 599 -20.89 14.30 -1.43
N GLN A 600 -19.76 14.00 -2.08
CA GLN A 600 -18.93 12.85 -1.72
C GLN A 600 -18.21 13.08 -0.39
N SER A 601 -18.09 12.02 0.40
CA SER A 601 -17.27 11.99 1.62
C SER A 601 -17.51 13.17 2.56
N ALA A 602 -18.77 13.62 2.68
CA ALA A 602 -19.13 14.70 3.60
C ALA A 602 -18.91 14.25 5.06
N GLY A 603 -19.18 12.98 5.33
CA GLY A 603 -18.94 12.36 6.63
C GLY A 603 -20.09 12.53 7.62
N ARG A 604 -20.15 11.62 8.59
CA ARG A 604 -21.17 11.59 9.64
C ARG A 604 -20.62 11.08 10.96
N VAL A 605 -21.26 11.49 12.05
CA VAL A 605 -21.13 10.84 13.36
C VAL A 605 -22.52 10.43 13.86
N TYR A 606 -22.66 9.15 14.17
CA TYR A 606 -23.86 8.58 14.76
C TYR A 606 -23.66 8.44 16.27
N VAL A 607 -24.61 8.90 17.08
CA VAL A 607 -24.58 8.75 18.53
C VAL A 607 -25.67 7.80 18.96
N TYR A 608 -25.30 6.74 19.65
CA TYR A 608 -26.19 5.72 20.17
C TYR A 608 -26.21 5.75 21.69
N LYS A 609 -27.31 5.28 22.27
CA LYS A 609 -27.42 4.99 23.69
C LYS A 609 -27.63 3.49 23.86
N TYR A 610 -26.83 2.83 24.70
CA TYR A 610 -26.92 1.39 24.91
C TYR A 610 -28.33 0.98 25.40
N PRO A 611 -28.92 -0.14 24.93
CA PRO A 611 -28.52 -1.03 23.83
C PRO A 611 -29.27 -0.74 22.52
N SER A 612 -29.63 0.52 22.25
CA SER A 612 -30.50 0.89 21.12
C SER A 612 -29.85 0.58 19.76
N GLN A 613 -30.63 0.00 18.85
CA GLN A 613 -30.25 -0.18 17.44
C GLN A 613 -30.46 1.08 16.58
N LYS A 614 -31.02 2.14 17.18
CA LYS A 614 -31.28 3.42 16.52
C LYS A 614 -30.45 4.53 17.17
N PRO A 615 -29.81 5.41 16.38
CA PRO A 615 -29.08 6.53 16.93
C PRO A 615 -30.06 7.52 17.58
N VAL A 616 -29.63 8.13 18.69
CA VAL A 616 -30.35 9.23 19.35
C VAL A 616 -30.03 10.57 18.68
N MET A 617 -28.90 10.67 18.00
CA MET A 617 -28.45 11.86 17.27
C MET A 617 -27.57 11.43 16.09
N VAL A 618 -27.66 12.19 14.99
CA VAL A 618 -26.77 12.05 13.84
C VAL A 618 -26.25 13.44 13.47
N LEU A 619 -24.93 13.60 13.48
CA LEU A 619 -24.24 14.79 13.04
C LEU A 619 -23.76 14.57 11.60
N ASN A 620 -23.99 15.53 10.71
CA ASN A 620 -23.62 15.43 9.30
C ASN A 620 -22.58 16.48 8.95
N GLY A 621 -21.57 16.10 8.17
CA GLY A 621 -20.74 17.05 7.46
C GLY A 621 -21.49 17.65 6.26
N GLU A 622 -21.08 18.85 5.86
CA GLU A 622 -21.79 19.65 4.87
C GLU A 622 -21.00 19.88 3.57
N LYS A 623 -19.68 19.66 3.60
CA LYS A 623 -18.78 19.94 2.49
C LYS A 623 -18.24 18.66 1.87
N GLU A 624 -17.98 18.72 0.57
CA GLU A 624 -17.35 17.63 -0.17
C GLU A 624 -15.96 17.33 0.36
N TRP A 625 -15.66 16.03 0.46
CA TRP A 625 -14.41 15.47 0.96
C TRP A 625 -14.06 15.79 2.40
N ALA A 626 -14.89 16.55 3.11
CA ALA A 626 -14.67 16.99 4.49
C ALA A 626 -14.30 15.83 5.44
N GLN A 627 -14.80 14.63 5.17
CA GLN A 627 -14.59 13.44 5.99
C GLN A 627 -14.95 13.70 7.46
N PHE A 628 -16.06 14.40 7.69
CA PHE A 628 -16.51 14.71 9.04
C PHE A 628 -16.71 13.44 9.87
N GLY A 629 -16.15 13.40 11.07
CA GLY A 629 -16.18 12.20 11.90
C GLY A 629 -15.04 11.22 11.62
N TYR A 630 -13.96 11.66 10.94
CA TYR A 630 -12.75 10.86 10.77
C TYR A 630 -12.19 10.42 12.14
N ASP A 631 -12.12 11.35 13.09
CA ASP A 631 -11.93 11.08 14.52
C ASP A 631 -12.76 12.07 15.35
N PHE A 632 -12.98 11.77 16.62
CA PHE A 632 -13.65 12.67 17.55
C PHE A 632 -13.30 12.29 18.98
N ASP A 633 -13.45 13.23 19.91
CA ASP A 633 -13.43 12.91 21.33
C ASP A 633 -14.50 13.71 22.08
N MET A 634 -14.88 13.21 23.26
CA MET A 634 -15.95 13.77 24.07
C MET A 634 -15.43 14.09 25.47
N SER A 635 -15.83 15.21 26.04
CA SER A 635 -15.56 15.55 27.44
C SER A 635 -16.68 16.41 28.03
N PHE A 636 -16.66 16.63 29.33
CA PHE A 636 -17.55 17.60 29.95
C PHE A 636 -16.89 18.98 30.02
N GLN A 637 -17.65 19.99 29.61
CA GLN A 637 -17.39 21.37 29.98
C GLN A 637 -18.53 21.83 30.89
N GLU A 638 -18.21 22.06 32.16
CA GLU A 638 -19.19 22.29 33.22
C GLU A 638 -20.22 21.14 33.34
N LYS A 639 -21.46 21.37 32.86
CA LYS A 639 -22.55 20.39 32.87
C LYS A 639 -22.93 19.88 31.47
N ASN A 640 -22.24 20.37 30.43
CA ASN A 640 -22.54 20.04 29.04
C ASN A 640 -21.52 19.03 28.51
N LEU A 641 -22.01 17.98 27.84
CA LEU A 641 -21.17 17.11 27.04
C LEU A 641 -20.73 17.89 25.80
N VAL A 642 -19.43 18.08 25.64
CA VAL A 642 -18.80 18.72 24.48
C VAL A 642 -18.11 17.63 23.67
N MET A 643 -18.32 17.66 22.36
CA MET A 643 -17.66 16.76 21.42
C MET A 643 -16.83 17.60 20.45
N ALA A 644 -15.55 17.25 20.33
CA ALA A 644 -14.70 17.74 19.26
C ALA A 644 -14.73 16.70 18.13
N VAL A 645 -15.08 17.11 16.92
CA VAL A 645 -15.16 16.23 15.74
C VAL A 645 -14.24 16.78 14.66
N SER A 646 -13.41 15.92 14.08
CA SER A 646 -12.49 16.33 13.02
C SER A 646 -13.15 16.31 11.64
N SER A 647 -12.63 17.17 10.77
CA SER A 647 -12.89 17.19 9.33
C SER A 647 -11.56 17.50 8.64
N ILE A 648 -10.88 16.46 8.15
CA ILE A 648 -9.44 16.53 7.89
C ILE A 648 -9.07 17.24 6.58
N THR A 649 -10.03 17.47 5.69
CA THR A 649 -9.79 18.14 4.40
C THR A 649 -10.47 19.51 4.30
N GLU A 650 -11.38 19.86 5.22
CA GLU A 650 -12.23 21.07 5.11
C GLU A 650 -11.41 22.38 5.17
N ASP A 651 -10.27 22.37 5.85
CA ASP A 651 -9.34 23.49 5.97
C ASP A 651 -8.34 23.60 4.80
N THR A 652 -8.39 22.71 3.81
CA THR A 652 -7.48 22.73 2.66
C THR A 652 -7.91 23.64 1.51
N LYS A 653 -8.84 24.59 1.77
CA LYS A 653 -8.89 25.83 0.99
C LYS A 653 -7.60 26.61 1.25
N LEU A 654 -6.51 26.17 0.60
CA LEU A 654 -5.42 27.03 0.16
C LEU A 654 -6.10 28.19 -0.58
N GLN A 655 -6.34 29.28 0.16
CA GLN A 655 -6.67 30.56 -0.44
C GLN A 655 -5.62 30.80 -1.52
N ASN A 656 -6.08 31.05 -2.74
CA ASN A 656 -5.28 31.35 -3.92
C ASN A 656 -3.87 31.86 -3.61
N GLY A 657 -2.86 31.06 -3.95
CA GLY A 657 -1.49 31.48 -4.24
C GLY A 657 -0.92 32.62 -3.39
N THR A 658 -0.55 32.34 -2.15
CA THR A 658 0.63 32.98 -1.56
C THR A 658 1.82 32.06 -1.84
N SER A 659 2.59 32.39 -2.87
CA SER A 659 3.98 31.97 -2.95
C SER A 659 4.67 32.38 -1.65
N PHE A 660 5.13 31.43 -0.86
CA PHE A 660 6.04 31.72 0.25
C PHE A 660 7.42 32.07 -0.33
N GLU A 661 7.62 33.32 -0.72
CA GLU A 661 8.97 33.90 -0.70
C GLU A 661 9.30 34.27 0.75
N LEU A 662 10.07 33.41 1.40
CA LEU A 662 10.71 33.72 2.68
C LEU A 662 11.79 34.79 2.44
N ASN A 663 11.38 36.05 2.39
CA ASN A 663 12.30 37.16 2.47
C ASN A 663 12.85 37.27 3.90
N ARG A 664 14.15 37.10 3.98
CA ARG A 664 15.00 37.20 5.17
C ARG A 664 14.87 38.62 5.74
N ALA A 665 14.08 38.81 6.80
CA ALA A 665 14.17 40.03 7.59
C ALA A 665 15.55 40.09 8.25
N GLY A 666 16.28 41.14 7.90
CA GLY A 666 17.64 41.38 8.35
C GLY A 666 17.73 41.61 9.85
N ARG A 667 18.95 41.39 10.34
CA ARG A 667 19.47 41.94 11.59
C ARG A 667 19.12 43.42 11.72
N GLU A 668 18.63 43.82 12.88
CA GLU A 668 19.29 44.80 13.76
C GLU A 668 19.08 44.38 15.21
#